data_AF-A0AAN6PGS7-F1
#
_entry.id   AF-A0AAN6PGS7-F1
#
_cell.length_a   1.000
_cell.length_b   1.000
_cell.length_c   1.000
_cell.angle_alpha   90.00
_cell.angle_beta   90.00
_cell.angle_gamma   90.00
#
_symmetry.space_group_name_H-M   'P 1'
#
loop_
_entity.id
_entity.type
_entity.pdbx_description
1 polymer ?
#
loop_
_entity_poly.entity_id
_entity_poly.type
_entity_poly.pdbx_seq_one_letter_code
_entity_poly.pdbx_strand_id
1 'polypeptide(L)'
;MSGLSQNFETLQLHAGQEPDSTTNSRAVPIYATTSYVFNDSAHGARLFGLKEFGNIYSRIMNPTVDVFEKRIAALEGGVAAVAASSGQAAQFMAIAALAHAGDNIVSTSNLYGGTYNQFKVLFARFGITTKFVNGDKPEDIAAAIDDKTKAVYIESIGNPRYNVPEFEAIAKVAHDAGVPVVVDNTFGAGGYFVRPIDHGADIVVHSATKWIGGHGTTVAGVVVDSGKFDWGKHAKRFPQMVEPSDGYHGLKFWETFGAITFAIRVRVEILRDLGTCLNPFGAQQLLIGLETLSLRAERHAQNALALARYLDSSEYVSWVSYPGLESHPSHETAKRYLKRGFGGVLSFGVKGGGAAGSQIVDGFKLISNLANVGDSKTLAIHPWTTTHEQLTDEEKVSSGVTEDLIRISVGTEHIDDIIADFDQSFKAAAAATTKDGQPLPTTTAPSFVTKPHATSIPSSINHHHTTTSVPNLTAPAARHRPASKPTNPDTTTTTITLRIPASPPLLPNPHLLPASTHATLTTLGHALSAPLSVSNTFVFRNVSAGSYLADVHCATHGFVPLRVDVESLLEGGEGEGKTLGVRAWETFRGNDWGNTGEGVQVLGGGVVEVRVVGGKGYFLERSSFSVLSIFKNPIILLSLVSMALFFGMPKLVENMDPEMRAEWEERQKENPMNAIMGAASGQNANPMGNFDMAAFLAGSGSKAEEGNGKGKADGKKKR
;
A
#
# COMPACT_ATOMS: atom_id res chain seq x y z
N MET A 1 -11.41 -7.13 -28.91
CA MET A 1 -11.56 -8.54 -28.50
C MET A 1 -12.89 -9.12 -29.00
N SER A 2 -13.12 -9.16 -30.32
CA SER A 2 -14.43 -9.56 -30.90
C SER A 2 -14.68 -11.08 -30.95
N GLY A 3 -13.95 -11.88 -30.16
CA GLY A 3 -14.10 -13.34 -30.09
C GLY A 3 -14.09 -13.94 -28.70
N LEU A 4 -13.93 -13.13 -27.65
CA LEU A 4 -13.96 -13.61 -26.25
C LEU A 4 -15.39 -13.55 -25.70
N SER A 5 -15.75 -14.56 -24.90
CA SER A 5 -17.03 -14.63 -24.19
C SER A 5 -17.28 -13.37 -23.36
N GLN A 6 -18.54 -12.97 -23.23
CA GLN A 6 -18.96 -11.86 -22.35
C GLN A 6 -19.19 -12.31 -20.90
N ASN A 7 -19.02 -13.60 -20.61
CA ASN A 7 -19.22 -14.15 -19.26
C ASN A 7 -18.04 -13.83 -18.36
N PHE A 8 -18.34 -13.31 -17.16
CA PHE A 8 -17.36 -12.85 -16.17
C PHE A 8 -16.30 -13.91 -15.85
N GLU A 9 -16.72 -15.15 -15.60
CA GLU A 9 -15.87 -16.26 -15.15
C GLU A 9 -14.87 -16.67 -16.25
N THR A 10 -15.20 -16.44 -17.52
CA THR A 10 -14.30 -16.66 -18.65
C THR A 10 -13.37 -15.46 -18.85
N LEU A 11 -13.89 -14.24 -18.73
CA LEU A 11 -13.12 -13.01 -18.86
C LEU A 11 -12.03 -12.91 -17.79
N GLN A 12 -12.32 -13.28 -16.54
CA GLN A 12 -11.35 -13.20 -15.44
C GLN A 12 -10.12 -14.11 -15.64
N LEU A 13 -10.23 -15.11 -16.52
CA LEU A 13 -9.13 -16.02 -16.87
C LEU A 13 -8.38 -15.60 -18.14
N HIS A 14 -9.08 -15.01 -19.11
CA HIS A 14 -8.55 -14.87 -20.48
C HIS A 14 -8.44 -13.44 -20.99
N ALA A 15 -9.23 -12.50 -20.47
CA ALA A 15 -9.19 -11.13 -20.97
C ALA A 15 -7.80 -10.51 -20.78
N GLY A 16 -7.34 -9.81 -21.81
CA GLY A 16 -6.05 -9.13 -21.84
C GLY A 16 -4.83 -10.01 -22.10
N GLN A 17 -4.99 -11.34 -22.20
CA GLN A 17 -3.89 -12.28 -22.32
C GLN A 17 -4.02 -13.20 -23.53
N GLU A 18 -2.94 -13.29 -24.30
CA GLU A 18 -2.69 -14.40 -25.24
C GLU A 18 -1.45 -15.17 -24.77
N PRO A 19 -1.26 -16.45 -25.16
CA PRO A 19 0.00 -17.16 -24.90
C PRO A 19 1.19 -16.35 -25.41
N ASP A 20 2.28 -16.31 -24.63
CA ASP A 20 3.48 -15.59 -25.04
C ASP A 20 3.99 -16.13 -26.38
N SER A 21 4.12 -15.27 -27.39
CA SER A 21 4.46 -15.70 -28.74
C SER A 21 5.91 -16.18 -28.88
N THR A 22 6.78 -15.83 -27.94
CA THR A 22 8.20 -16.22 -27.98
C THR A 22 8.42 -17.60 -27.38
N THR A 23 7.77 -17.90 -26.24
CA THR A 23 8.01 -19.13 -25.47
C THR A 23 6.81 -20.08 -25.40
N ASN A 24 5.65 -19.65 -25.90
CA ASN A 24 4.35 -20.30 -25.71
C ASN A 24 3.93 -20.46 -24.24
N SER A 25 4.47 -19.63 -23.33
CA SER A 25 4.03 -19.62 -21.93
C SER A 25 2.54 -19.31 -21.86
N ARG A 26 1.79 -20.22 -21.20
CA ARG A 26 0.37 -20.00 -20.93
C ARG A 26 0.13 -19.08 -19.74
N ALA A 27 1.03 -19.07 -18.76
CA ALA A 27 0.96 -18.11 -17.66
C ALA A 27 1.53 -16.75 -18.13
N VAL A 28 1.02 -15.65 -17.55
CA VAL A 28 1.53 -14.31 -17.83
C VAL A 28 2.97 -14.19 -17.32
N PRO A 29 3.96 -13.88 -18.18
CA PRO A 29 5.33 -13.66 -17.73
C PRO A 29 5.45 -12.43 -16.84
N ILE A 30 6.36 -12.47 -15.87
CA ILE A 30 6.70 -11.29 -15.06
C ILE A 30 7.81 -10.51 -15.77
N TYR A 31 7.45 -9.39 -16.40
CA TYR A 31 8.41 -8.47 -17.00
C TYR A 31 9.03 -7.56 -15.92
N ALA A 32 9.94 -8.11 -15.13
CA ALA A 32 10.71 -7.38 -14.10
C ALA A 32 11.81 -6.51 -14.73
N THR A 33 11.41 -5.57 -15.58
CA THR A 33 12.30 -4.64 -16.28
C THR A 33 11.87 -3.20 -16.06
N THR A 34 12.81 -2.26 -16.21
CA THR A 34 12.55 -0.82 -16.21
C THR A 34 12.31 -0.29 -17.62
N SER A 35 13.09 -0.75 -18.61
CA SER A 35 13.18 -0.17 -19.95
C SER A 35 13.01 -1.23 -21.04
N TYR A 36 12.65 -0.77 -22.24
CA TYR A 36 12.45 -1.61 -23.42
C TYR A 36 13.31 -1.10 -24.58
N VAL A 37 13.90 -2.02 -25.34
CA VAL A 37 14.74 -1.68 -26.50
C VAL A 37 13.85 -1.19 -27.65
N PHE A 38 14.25 -0.10 -28.30
CA PHE A 38 13.62 0.35 -29.54
C PHE A 38 14.22 -0.36 -30.74
N ASN A 39 13.39 -0.67 -31.74
CA ASN A 39 13.85 -1.22 -33.02
C ASN A 39 14.85 -0.30 -33.72
N ASP A 40 14.58 1.01 -33.70
CA ASP A 40 15.44 2.08 -34.20
C ASP A 40 15.04 3.43 -33.55
N SER A 41 15.79 4.50 -33.82
CA SER A 41 15.49 5.84 -33.30
C SER A 41 14.15 6.40 -33.76
N ALA A 42 13.67 6.03 -34.96
CA ALA A 42 12.38 6.49 -35.48
C ALA A 42 11.21 5.81 -34.76
N HIS A 43 11.33 4.53 -34.41
CA HIS A 43 10.41 3.81 -33.54
C HIS A 43 10.30 4.50 -32.17
N GLY A 44 11.44 4.80 -31.53
CA GLY A 44 11.44 5.57 -30.28
C GLY A 44 10.71 6.91 -30.41
N ALA A 45 10.99 7.68 -31.46
CA ALA A 45 10.32 8.96 -31.70
C ALA A 45 8.81 8.84 -31.92
N ARG A 46 8.33 7.77 -32.59
CA ARG A 46 6.89 7.52 -32.76
C ARG A 46 6.21 7.16 -31.45
N LEU A 47 6.86 6.36 -30.59
CA LEU A 47 6.34 6.01 -29.27
C LEU A 47 6.20 7.25 -28.37
N PHE A 48 7.25 8.08 -28.26
CA PHE A 48 7.20 9.32 -27.46
C PHE A 48 6.21 10.36 -28.02
N GLY A 49 6.02 10.38 -29.34
CA GLY A 49 5.02 11.23 -29.99
C GLY A 49 3.59 10.68 -29.93
N LEU A 50 3.36 9.55 -29.25
CA LEU A 50 2.08 8.83 -29.20
C LEU A 50 1.49 8.50 -30.59
N LYS A 51 2.36 8.36 -31.60
CA LYS A 51 2.00 7.98 -32.97
C LYS A 51 1.93 6.47 -33.16
N GLU A 52 2.49 5.73 -32.21
CA GLU A 52 2.53 4.27 -32.16
C GLU A 52 2.39 3.84 -30.70
N PHE A 53 1.58 2.83 -30.41
CA PHE A 53 1.48 2.25 -29.07
C PHE A 53 2.61 1.25 -28.86
N GLY A 54 3.22 1.29 -27.68
CA GLY A 54 4.29 0.36 -27.33
C GLY A 54 4.91 0.69 -25.98
N ASN A 55 5.82 -0.19 -25.55
CA ASN A 55 6.50 -0.04 -24.27
C ASN A 55 7.72 0.88 -24.41
N ILE A 56 7.83 1.85 -23.51
CA ILE A 56 8.98 2.76 -23.39
C ILE A 56 9.70 2.49 -22.07
N TYR A 57 8.95 2.63 -20.97
CA TYR A 57 9.46 2.51 -19.61
C TYR A 57 8.35 2.04 -18.66
N SER A 58 8.67 1.15 -17.72
CA SER A 58 7.70 0.48 -16.84
C SER A 58 6.95 1.41 -15.89
N ARG A 59 7.42 2.66 -15.68
CA ARG A 59 6.68 3.69 -14.92
C ARG A 59 5.34 4.06 -15.58
N ILE A 60 5.21 3.89 -16.89
CA ILE A 60 3.99 4.26 -17.63
C ILE A 60 3.28 3.07 -18.28
N MET A 61 4.02 2.01 -18.64
CA MET A 61 3.47 0.81 -19.25
C MET A 61 4.42 -0.39 -19.07
N ASN A 62 3.88 -1.53 -18.63
CA ASN A 62 4.60 -2.78 -18.47
C ASN A 62 3.69 -3.93 -18.96
N PRO A 63 4.18 -4.92 -19.76
CA PRO A 63 3.31 -5.95 -20.31
C PRO A 63 2.56 -6.79 -19.26
N THR A 64 3.17 -7.06 -18.10
CA THR A 64 2.50 -7.76 -16.98
C THR A 64 1.32 -6.94 -16.44
N VAL A 65 1.55 -5.63 -16.28
CA VAL A 65 0.55 -4.67 -15.79
C VAL A 65 -0.55 -4.45 -16.83
N ASP A 66 -0.20 -4.42 -18.11
CA ASP A 66 -1.14 -4.24 -19.23
C ASP A 66 -2.15 -5.40 -19.31
N VAL A 67 -1.74 -6.64 -19.05
CA VAL A 67 -2.68 -7.77 -18.95
C VAL A 67 -3.68 -7.53 -17.80
N PHE A 68 -3.21 -7.09 -16.63
CA PHE A 68 -4.06 -6.77 -15.49
C PHE A 68 -5.05 -5.64 -15.82
N GLU A 69 -4.58 -4.56 -16.42
CA GLU A 69 -5.40 -3.41 -16.84
C GLU A 69 -6.47 -3.81 -17.85
N LYS A 70 -6.10 -4.54 -18.90
CA LYS A 70 -7.06 -5.03 -19.91
C LYS A 70 -8.09 -5.99 -19.31
N ARG A 71 -7.67 -6.85 -18.39
CA ARG A 71 -8.55 -7.81 -17.74
C ARG A 71 -9.59 -7.11 -16.88
N ILE A 72 -9.17 -6.17 -16.02
CA ILE A 72 -10.13 -5.46 -15.15
C ILE A 72 -11.04 -4.54 -15.96
N ALA A 73 -10.55 -3.90 -17.03
CA ALA A 73 -11.39 -3.12 -17.94
C ALA A 73 -12.50 -4.00 -18.54
N ALA A 74 -12.17 -5.21 -18.99
CA ALA A 74 -13.15 -6.14 -19.53
C ALA A 74 -14.17 -6.61 -18.48
N LEU A 75 -13.75 -6.85 -17.23
CA LEU A 75 -14.64 -7.26 -16.14
C LEU A 75 -15.63 -6.16 -15.74
N GLU A 76 -15.20 -4.90 -15.70
CA GLU A 76 -16.06 -3.74 -15.41
C GLU A 76 -16.90 -3.28 -16.61
N GLY A 77 -16.60 -3.76 -17.83
CA GLY A 77 -17.25 -3.30 -19.06
C GLY A 77 -16.73 -1.95 -19.55
N GLY A 78 -15.50 -1.58 -19.18
CA GLY A 78 -14.79 -0.40 -19.65
C GLY A 78 -13.97 -0.64 -20.93
N VAL A 79 -13.46 0.44 -21.51
CA VAL A 79 -12.65 0.42 -22.74
C VAL A 79 -11.14 0.35 -22.46
N ALA A 80 -10.70 0.86 -21.32
CA ALA A 80 -9.30 0.90 -20.92
C ALA A 80 -9.17 1.04 -19.40
N ALA A 81 -7.99 0.68 -18.86
CA ALA A 81 -7.67 0.90 -17.45
C ALA A 81 -6.22 1.35 -17.28
N VAL A 82 -5.94 1.97 -16.13
CA VAL A 82 -4.60 2.40 -15.71
C VAL A 82 -4.38 2.00 -14.26
N ALA A 83 -3.42 1.10 -14.04
CA ALA A 83 -3.06 0.59 -12.72
C ALA A 83 -2.23 1.60 -11.92
N ALA A 84 -2.41 1.57 -10.61
CA ALA A 84 -1.80 2.47 -9.65
C ALA A 84 -1.12 1.71 -8.51
N SER A 85 -0.20 2.38 -7.82
CA SER A 85 0.48 1.84 -6.65
C SER A 85 -0.44 1.57 -5.43
N SER A 86 -1.65 2.14 -5.40
CA SER A 86 -2.66 1.92 -4.36
C SER A 86 -4.05 2.40 -4.81
N GLY A 87 -5.12 2.01 -4.13
CA GLY A 87 -6.47 2.55 -4.37
C GLY A 87 -6.55 4.07 -4.19
N GLN A 88 -5.87 4.60 -3.17
CA GLN A 88 -5.76 6.05 -2.94
C GLN A 88 -5.03 6.77 -4.09
N ALA A 89 -4.01 6.13 -4.68
CA ALA A 89 -3.36 6.65 -5.88
C ALA A 89 -4.28 6.60 -7.10
N ALA A 90 -5.05 5.52 -7.30
CA ALA A 90 -6.02 5.44 -8.40
C ALA A 90 -7.08 6.56 -8.31
N GLN A 91 -7.67 6.75 -7.13
CA GLN A 91 -8.59 7.85 -6.86
C GLN A 91 -7.93 9.21 -7.12
N PHE A 92 -6.71 9.42 -6.60
CA PHE A 92 -5.99 10.67 -6.82
C PHE A 92 -5.78 10.95 -8.30
N MET A 93 -5.29 9.95 -9.05
CA MET A 93 -5.02 10.09 -10.47
C MET A 93 -6.29 10.40 -11.27
N ALA A 94 -7.41 9.75 -10.94
CA ALA A 94 -8.68 9.99 -11.60
C ALA A 94 -9.17 11.44 -11.41
N ILE A 95 -9.15 11.95 -10.17
CA ILE A 95 -9.57 13.33 -9.90
C ILE A 95 -8.57 14.34 -10.45
N ALA A 96 -7.26 14.10 -10.33
CA ALA A 96 -6.22 15.00 -10.85
C ALA A 96 -6.23 15.10 -12.40
N ALA A 97 -6.76 14.10 -13.10
CA ALA A 97 -6.97 14.18 -14.56
C ALA A 97 -8.16 15.09 -14.94
N LEU A 98 -9.11 15.30 -14.02
CA LEU A 98 -10.36 16.03 -14.23
C LEU A 98 -10.33 17.46 -13.68
N ALA A 99 -9.74 17.65 -12.51
CA ALA A 99 -9.81 18.88 -11.72
C ALA A 99 -8.43 19.47 -11.45
N HIS A 100 -8.37 20.81 -11.46
CA HIS A 100 -7.17 21.58 -11.15
C HIS A 100 -7.44 22.62 -10.05
N ALA A 101 -6.41 23.38 -9.68
CA ALA A 101 -6.57 24.45 -8.70
C ALA A 101 -7.69 25.44 -9.10
N GLY A 102 -8.62 25.67 -8.18
CA GLY A 102 -9.80 26.51 -8.38
C GLY A 102 -11.07 25.75 -8.75
N ASP A 103 -10.97 24.45 -9.08
CA ASP A 103 -12.12 23.59 -9.36
C ASP A 103 -12.70 22.95 -8.09
N ASN A 104 -13.87 22.32 -8.24
CA ASN A 104 -14.45 21.48 -7.20
C ASN A 104 -14.95 20.13 -7.71
N ILE A 105 -15.18 19.21 -6.79
CA ILE A 105 -15.95 17.98 -7.00
C ILE A 105 -17.13 17.93 -6.03
N VAL A 106 -18.18 17.20 -6.39
CA VAL A 106 -19.27 16.85 -5.48
C VAL A 106 -19.10 15.40 -5.06
N SER A 107 -19.20 15.11 -3.77
CA SER A 107 -19.07 13.76 -3.24
C SER A 107 -20.11 13.50 -2.16
N THR A 108 -20.59 12.27 -2.05
CA THR A 108 -21.33 11.85 -0.85
C THR A 108 -20.42 11.85 0.37
N SER A 109 -20.97 11.95 1.58
CA SER A 109 -20.22 11.75 2.84
C SER A 109 -20.08 10.28 3.26
N ASN A 110 -20.84 9.37 2.63
CA ASN A 110 -20.76 7.91 2.84
C ASN A 110 -19.53 7.31 2.14
N LEU A 111 -18.33 7.63 2.63
CA LEU A 111 -17.06 7.24 2.02
C LEU A 111 -16.19 6.42 2.98
N TYR A 112 -15.24 5.69 2.41
CA TYR A 112 -14.05 5.26 3.11
C TYR A 112 -13.34 6.47 3.76
N GLY A 113 -12.99 6.34 5.04
CA GLY A 113 -12.39 7.45 5.82
C GLY A 113 -11.12 8.03 5.19
N GLY A 114 -10.29 7.19 4.55
CA GLY A 114 -9.11 7.66 3.82
C GLY A 114 -9.47 8.51 2.60
N THR A 115 -10.52 8.14 1.87
CA THR A 115 -11.07 8.89 0.72
C THR A 115 -11.64 10.22 1.18
N TYR A 116 -12.44 10.22 2.25
CA TYR A 116 -12.94 11.46 2.85
C TYR A 116 -11.81 12.41 3.25
N ASN A 117 -10.78 11.91 3.94
CA ASN A 117 -9.62 12.70 4.32
C ASN A 117 -8.81 13.19 3.11
N GLN A 118 -8.65 12.36 2.07
CA GLN A 118 -7.99 12.76 0.83
C GLN A 118 -8.71 13.95 0.19
N PHE A 119 -10.04 13.89 0.07
CA PHE A 119 -10.89 14.93 -0.49
C PHE A 119 -10.97 16.21 0.35
N LYS A 120 -11.05 16.07 1.68
CA LYS A 120 -11.15 17.21 2.61
C LYS A 120 -9.81 17.92 2.81
N VAL A 121 -8.71 17.18 2.94
CA VAL A 121 -7.42 17.70 3.41
C VAL A 121 -6.38 17.76 2.30
N LEU A 122 -6.16 16.67 1.56
CA LEU A 122 -5.09 16.61 0.57
C LEU A 122 -5.43 17.46 -0.66
N PHE A 123 -6.60 17.26 -1.26
CA PHE A 123 -7.01 18.01 -2.46
C PHE A 123 -7.12 19.51 -2.23
N ALA A 124 -7.56 19.93 -1.04
CA ALA A 124 -7.61 21.34 -0.68
C ALA A 124 -6.23 22.02 -0.76
N ARG A 125 -5.14 21.29 -0.45
CA ARG A 125 -3.75 21.81 -0.59
C ARG A 125 -3.33 21.99 -2.06
N PHE A 126 -3.94 21.26 -2.97
CA PHE A 126 -3.78 21.42 -4.42
C PHE A 126 -4.78 22.41 -5.02
N GLY A 127 -5.56 23.11 -4.18
CA GLY A 127 -6.57 24.07 -4.61
C GLY A 127 -7.83 23.43 -5.21
N ILE A 128 -8.03 22.12 -5.07
CA ILE A 128 -9.25 21.42 -5.49
C ILE A 128 -10.13 21.24 -4.26
N THR A 129 -11.36 21.73 -4.32
CA THR A 129 -12.29 21.66 -3.17
C THR A 129 -13.32 20.55 -3.34
N THR A 130 -13.82 20.00 -2.23
CA THR A 130 -14.88 18.98 -2.27
C THR A 130 -16.13 19.52 -1.58
N LYS A 131 -17.27 19.45 -2.26
CA LYS A 131 -18.58 19.71 -1.69
C LYS A 131 -19.20 18.39 -1.25
N PHE A 132 -19.26 18.17 0.06
CA PHE A 132 -19.86 16.95 0.60
C PHE A 132 -21.37 17.08 0.72
N VAL A 133 -22.08 16.10 0.17
CA VAL A 133 -23.53 15.93 0.31
C VAL A 133 -23.79 14.84 1.34
N ASN A 134 -24.73 15.07 2.25
CA ASN A 134 -25.13 14.07 3.23
C ASN A 134 -26.12 13.08 2.62
N GLY A 135 -25.74 11.80 2.57
CA GLY A 135 -26.50 10.78 1.84
C GLY A 135 -26.16 10.75 0.34
N ASP A 136 -27.05 10.15 -0.45
CA ASP A 136 -26.86 9.84 -1.87
C ASP A 136 -28.09 10.21 -2.73
N LYS A 137 -28.88 11.18 -2.26
CA LYS A 137 -30.05 11.67 -3.01
C LYS A 137 -29.61 12.42 -4.27
N PRO A 138 -30.17 12.09 -5.45
CA PRO A 138 -29.84 12.78 -6.70
C PRO A 138 -30.09 14.29 -6.66
N GLU A 139 -31.15 14.73 -5.95
CA GLU A 139 -31.51 16.15 -5.89
C GLU A 139 -30.48 16.98 -5.12
N ASP A 140 -29.96 16.43 -4.02
CA ASP A 140 -28.95 17.09 -3.20
C ASP A 140 -27.60 17.16 -3.94
N ILE A 141 -27.27 16.11 -4.71
CA ILE A 141 -26.10 16.10 -5.60
C ILE A 141 -26.27 17.17 -6.69
N ALA A 142 -27.42 17.22 -7.36
CA ALA A 142 -27.71 18.21 -8.39
C ALA A 142 -27.58 19.65 -7.87
N ALA A 143 -28.10 19.91 -6.67
CA ALA A 143 -28.04 21.23 -6.03
C ALA A 143 -26.60 21.68 -5.68
N ALA A 144 -25.67 20.74 -5.49
CA ALA A 144 -24.27 21.04 -5.17
C ALA A 144 -23.40 21.30 -6.42
N ILE A 145 -23.84 20.90 -7.60
CA ILE A 145 -23.09 21.07 -8.86
C ILE A 145 -23.10 22.54 -9.30
N ASP A 146 -21.94 23.05 -9.70
CA ASP A 146 -21.77 24.37 -10.32
C ASP A 146 -20.95 24.32 -11.63
N ASP A 147 -20.58 25.49 -12.14
CA ASP A 147 -19.77 25.67 -13.35
C ASP A 147 -18.32 25.17 -13.21
N LYS A 148 -17.84 25.02 -11.98
CA LYS A 148 -16.49 24.55 -11.64
C LYS A 148 -16.43 23.09 -11.21
N THR A 149 -17.58 22.44 -11.01
CA THR A 149 -17.63 21.02 -10.68
C THR A 149 -17.04 20.15 -11.79
N LYS A 150 -16.13 19.24 -11.47
CA LYS A 150 -15.43 18.36 -12.44
C LYS A 150 -15.75 16.88 -12.29
N ALA A 151 -16.34 16.48 -11.17
CA ALA A 151 -16.79 15.11 -10.96
C ALA A 151 -17.90 15.06 -9.91
N VAL A 152 -18.78 14.08 -10.06
CA VAL A 152 -19.58 13.52 -8.96
C VAL A 152 -18.91 12.22 -8.52
N TYR A 153 -18.60 12.08 -7.23
CA TYR A 153 -17.94 10.90 -6.67
C TYR A 153 -18.86 10.17 -5.70
N ILE A 154 -19.01 8.86 -5.89
CA ILE A 154 -19.79 7.96 -5.02
C ILE A 154 -19.06 6.63 -4.82
N GLU A 155 -19.43 5.87 -3.79
CA GLU A 155 -19.02 4.47 -3.63
C GLU A 155 -20.18 3.55 -4.02
N SER A 156 -19.85 2.42 -4.65
CA SER A 156 -20.83 1.38 -5.02
C SER A 156 -21.62 0.84 -3.83
N ILE A 157 -20.95 0.69 -2.69
CA ILE A 157 -21.51 0.36 -1.39
C ILE A 157 -20.82 1.28 -0.38
N GLY A 158 -21.52 2.29 0.12
CA GLY A 158 -20.93 3.32 0.98
C GLY A 158 -20.52 2.79 2.34
N ASN A 159 -19.36 3.19 2.85
CA ASN A 159 -18.90 2.81 4.20
C ASN A 159 -19.13 3.96 5.20
N PRO A 160 -19.53 3.71 6.47
CA PRO A 160 -19.84 2.43 7.11
C PRO A 160 -21.31 1.99 7.00
N ARG A 161 -22.17 2.73 6.29
CA ARG A 161 -23.64 2.52 6.29
C ARG A 161 -24.13 1.44 5.33
N TYR A 162 -23.29 0.97 4.43
CA TYR A 162 -23.59 0.03 3.34
C TYR A 162 -24.78 0.46 2.47
N ASN A 163 -24.99 1.76 2.33
CA ASN A 163 -25.97 2.28 1.38
C ASN A 163 -25.53 1.93 -0.05
N VAL A 164 -26.49 1.53 -0.88
CA VAL A 164 -26.29 1.32 -2.31
C VAL A 164 -26.95 2.49 -3.03
N PRO A 165 -26.19 3.37 -3.71
CA PRO A 165 -26.76 4.55 -4.37
C PRO A 165 -27.64 4.22 -5.57
N GLU A 166 -28.55 5.14 -5.93
CA GLU A 166 -29.28 5.09 -7.21
C GLU A 166 -28.40 5.53 -8.37
N PHE A 167 -27.53 4.63 -8.86
CA PHE A 167 -26.54 4.94 -9.90
C PHE A 167 -27.14 5.68 -11.11
N GLU A 168 -28.26 5.18 -11.65
CA GLU A 168 -28.87 5.73 -12.86
C GLU A 168 -29.43 7.14 -12.64
N ALA A 169 -30.03 7.39 -11.48
CA ALA A 169 -30.57 8.70 -11.14
C ALA A 169 -29.46 9.72 -10.87
N ILE A 170 -28.38 9.30 -10.20
CA ILE A 170 -27.19 10.13 -9.95
C ILE A 170 -26.46 10.45 -11.26
N ALA A 171 -26.24 9.43 -12.11
CA ALA A 171 -25.65 9.61 -13.44
C ALA A 171 -26.47 10.59 -14.26
N LYS A 172 -27.79 10.44 -14.27
CA LYS A 172 -28.68 11.36 -14.99
C LYS A 172 -28.48 12.82 -14.55
N VAL A 173 -28.55 13.13 -13.26
CA VAL A 173 -28.43 14.53 -12.80
C VAL A 173 -27.02 15.11 -13.04
N ALA A 174 -25.98 14.28 -12.96
CA ALA A 174 -24.61 14.70 -13.25
C ALA A 174 -24.41 14.98 -14.75
N HIS A 175 -24.90 14.09 -15.61
CA HIS A 175 -24.82 14.21 -17.07
C HIS A 175 -25.67 15.37 -17.61
N ASP A 176 -26.84 15.63 -17.03
CA ASP A 176 -27.65 16.81 -17.35
C ASP A 176 -26.87 18.12 -17.11
N ALA A 177 -25.94 18.13 -16.14
CA ALA A 177 -25.03 19.25 -15.86
C ALA A 177 -23.66 19.17 -16.59
N GLY A 178 -23.45 18.12 -17.40
CA GLY A 178 -22.22 17.85 -18.12
C GLY A 178 -21.03 17.50 -17.24
N VAL A 179 -21.27 16.79 -16.14
CA VAL A 179 -20.25 16.35 -15.16
C VAL A 179 -20.18 14.81 -15.17
N PRO A 180 -18.97 14.21 -15.26
CA PRO A 180 -18.82 12.76 -15.22
C PRO A 180 -19.02 12.21 -13.80
N VAL A 181 -19.50 10.97 -13.71
CA VAL A 181 -19.63 10.22 -12.46
C VAL A 181 -18.46 9.26 -12.29
N VAL A 182 -17.76 9.41 -11.16
CA VAL A 182 -16.70 8.52 -10.70
C VAL A 182 -17.25 7.62 -9.60
N VAL A 183 -17.16 6.30 -9.78
CA VAL A 183 -17.63 5.32 -8.78
C VAL A 183 -16.46 4.53 -8.22
N ASP A 184 -16.28 4.56 -6.89
CA ASP A 184 -15.43 3.57 -6.22
C ASP A 184 -16.17 2.23 -6.16
N ASN A 185 -15.75 1.30 -7.01
CA ASN A 185 -16.34 -0.03 -7.09
C ASN A 185 -15.53 -1.08 -6.34
N THR A 186 -14.72 -0.69 -5.36
CA THR A 186 -13.94 -1.62 -4.54
C THR A 186 -14.84 -2.70 -3.93
N PHE A 187 -15.97 -2.32 -3.34
CA PHE A 187 -16.95 -3.25 -2.76
C PHE A 187 -17.78 -4.01 -3.80
N GLY A 188 -17.82 -3.55 -5.06
CA GLY A 188 -18.34 -4.32 -6.20
C GLY A 188 -17.45 -5.47 -6.64
N ALA A 189 -16.26 -5.61 -6.03
CA ALA A 189 -15.32 -6.70 -6.25
C ALA A 189 -14.93 -6.89 -7.72
N GLY A 190 -14.43 -5.82 -8.35
CA GLY A 190 -13.95 -5.84 -9.75
C GLY A 190 -15.05 -6.17 -10.76
N GLY A 191 -16.25 -5.63 -10.55
CA GLY A 191 -17.39 -5.78 -11.44
C GLY A 191 -18.28 -6.99 -11.13
N TYR A 192 -17.91 -7.84 -10.16
CA TYR A 192 -18.63 -9.08 -9.91
C TYR A 192 -20.02 -8.84 -9.31
N PHE A 193 -20.13 -8.04 -8.24
CA PHE A 193 -21.43 -7.78 -7.62
C PHE A 193 -22.25 -6.78 -8.43
N VAL A 194 -21.59 -5.76 -8.98
CA VAL A 194 -22.17 -4.70 -9.80
C VAL A 194 -21.11 -4.12 -10.73
N ARG A 195 -21.51 -3.77 -11.95
CA ARG A 195 -20.72 -2.97 -12.90
C ARG A 195 -21.35 -1.59 -13.03
N PRO A 196 -20.88 -0.56 -12.29
CA PRO A 196 -21.49 0.77 -12.33
C PRO A 196 -21.52 1.40 -13.73
N ILE A 197 -20.62 0.99 -14.63
CA ILE A 197 -20.57 1.42 -16.03
C ILE A 197 -21.86 1.04 -16.79
N ASP A 198 -22.52 -0.06 -16.42
CA ASP A 198 -23.80 -0.46 -17.01
C ASP A 198 -24.95 0.47 -16.57
N HIS A 199 -24.75 1.23 -15.50
CA HIS A 199 -25.73 2.10 -14.85
C HIS A 199 -25.37 3.59 -14.94
N GLY A 200 -24.49 3.96 -15.89
CA GLY A 200 -24.18 5.36 -16.20
C GLY A 200 -22.92 5.92 -15.54
N ALA A 201 -22.14 5.12 -14.81
CA ALA A 201 -20.83 5.57 -14.36
C ALA A 201 -19.87 5.76 -15.55
N ASP A 202 -19.11 6.85 -15.54
CA ASP A 202 -18.16 7.18 -16.60
C ASP A 202 -16.76 6.66 -16.30
N ILE A 203 -16.39 6.68 -15.02
CA ILE A 203 -15.09 6.27 -14.52
C ILE A 203 -15.32 5.38 -13.29
N VAL A 204 -14.62 4.26 -13.23
CA VAL A 204 -14.60 3.39 -12.05
C VAL A 204 -13.20 3.40 -11.44
N VAL A 205 -13.12 3.46 -10.11
CA VAL A 205 -11.86 3.29 -9.39
C VAL A 205 -11.96 2.11 -8.43
N HIS A 206 -10.84 1.41 -8.23
CA HIS A 206 -10.74 0.36 -7.22
C HIS A 206 -9.47 0.50 -6.39
N SER A 207 -9.60 0.11 -5.13
CA SER A 207 -8.50 -0.49 -4.39
C SER A 207 -8.37 -1.96 -4.77
N ALA A 208 -7.49 -2.25 -5.73
CA ALA A 208 -7.16 -3.62 -6.13
C ALA A 208 -6.53 -4.46 -4.99
N THR A 209 -6.09 -3.77 -3.92
CA THR A 209 -5.67 -4.35 -2.64
C THR A 209 -6.71 -5.27 -2.00
N LYS A 210 -8.00 -5.02 -2.23
CA LYS A 210 -9.13 -5.70 -1.59
C LYS A 210 -9.51 -6.95 -2.38
N TRP A 211 -10.78 -7.16 -2.74
CA TRP A 211 -11.27 -8.40 -3.36
C TRP A 211 -10.58 -8.80 -4.68
N ILE A 212 -10.12 -7.83 -5.49
CA ILE A 212 -9.35 -8.11 -6.71
C ILE A 212 -8.10 -8.93 -6.36
N GLY A 213 -7.28 -8.44 -5.42
CA GLY A 213 -6.13 -9.18 -4.89
C GLY A 213 -6.53 -10.37 -4.03
N GLY A 214 -7.45 -10.18 -3.07
CA GLY A 214 -8.14 -11.23 -2.31
C GLY A 214 -7.35 -11.95 -1.22
N HIS A 215 -6.03 -11.77 -1.17
CA HIS A 215 -5.13 -12.59 -0.36
C HIS A 215 -4.30 -11.79 0.66
N GLY A 216 -4.53 -10.48 0.78
CA GLY A 216 -3.82 -9.63 1.74
C GLY A 216 -2.33 -9.40 1.43
N THR A 217 -1.89 -9.61 0.18
CA THR A 217 -0.46 -9.63 -0.18
C THR A 217 0.04 -8.37 -0.87
N THR A 218 -0.81 -7.64 -1.59
CA THR A 218 -0.39 -6.57 -2.53
C THR A 218 -1.24 -5.33 -2.34
N VAL A 219 -0.61 -4.18 -2.13
CA VAL A 219 -1.26 -2.87 -2.22
C VAL A 219 -1.25 -2.40 -3.67
N ALA A 220 -2.42 -2.11 -4.20
CA ALA A 220 -2.61 -1.66 -5.58
C ALA A 220 -3.96 -0.95 -5.76
N GLY A 221 -4.07 -0.20 -6.85
CA GLY A 221 -5.32 0.39 -7.32
C GLY A 221 -5.41 0.35 -8.84
N VAL A 222 -6.59 0.70 -9.36
CA VAL A 222 -6.79 0.84 -10.80
C VAL A 222 -7.91 1.82 -11.10
N VAL A 223 -7.73 2.61 -12.16
CA VAL A 223 -8.75 3.47 -12.77
C VAL A 223 -9.24 2.77 -14.04
N VAL A 224 -10.54 2.66 -14.23
CA VAL A 224 -11.18 2.10 -15.42
C VAL A 224 -11.99 3.19 -16.11
N ASP A 225 -11.75 3.37 -17.39
CA ASP A 225 -12.45 4.32 -18.26
C ASP A 225 -13.59 3.59 -18.98
N SER A 226 -14.81 4.09 -18.87
CA SER A 226 -15.95 3.55 -19.61
C SER A 226 -15.89 3.88 -21.10
N GLY A 227 -15.24 4.99 -21.46
CA GLY A 227 -15.26 5.58 -22.80
C GLY A 227 -16.62 6.10 -23.25
N LYS A 228 -17.58 6.25 -22.33
CA LYS A 228 -18.96 6.69 -22.64
C LYS A 228 -19.16 8.19 -22.47
N PHE A 229 -18.36 8.87 -21.65
CA PHE A 229 -18.48 10.32 -21.45
C PHE A 229 -17.98 11.10 -22.67
N ASP A 230 -18.82 11.96 -23.24
CA ASP A 230 -18.47 12.77 -24.40
C ASP A 230 -17.68 14.02 -23.99
N TRP A 231 -16.36 13.90 -23.96
CA TRP A 231 -15.45 14.99 -23.65
C TRP A 231 -15.55 16.16 -24.65
N GLY A 232 -15.91 15.88 -25.91
CA GLY A 232 -16.08 16.90 -26.95
C GLY A 232 -17.28 17.79 -26.69
N LYS A 233 -18.43 17.20 -26.34
CA LYS A 233 -19.65 17.94 -25.96
C LYS A 233 -19.42 18.85 -24.74
N HIS A 234 -18.53 18.44 -23.84
CA HIS A 234 -18.23 19.15 -22.60
C HIS A 234 -16.87 19.88 -22.61
N ALA A 235 -16.37 20.21 -23.80
CA ALA A 235 -15.11 20.92 -24.05
C ALA A 235 -14.88 22.14 -23.16
N LYS A 236 -15.89 22.99 -22.96
CA LYS A 236 -15.77 24.19 -22.11
C LYS A 236 -15.45 23.84 -20.65
N ARG A 237 -15.98 22.73 -20.15
CA ARG A 237 -15.74 22.27 -18.77
C ARG A 237 -14.42 21.50 -18.68
N PHE A 238 -14.04 20.77 -19.72
CA PHE A 238 -12.82 19.96 -19.74
C PHE A 238 -11.89 20.34 -20.91
N PRO A 239 -11.40 21.59 -20.98
CA PRO A 239 -10.56 22.05 -22.08
C PRO A 239 -9.30 21.20 -22.22
N GLN A 240 -8.75 20.69 -21.11
CA GLN A 240 -7.57 19.82 -21.10
C GLN A 240 -7.76 18.48 -21.85
N MET A 241 -9.00 18.07 -22.14
CA MET A 241 -9.28 16.85 -22.90
C MET A 241 -9.28 17.11 -24.42
N VAL A 242 -9.54 18.33 -24.86
CA VAL A 242 -9.84 18.68 -26.25
C VAL A 242 -8.86 19.69 -26.86
N GLU A 243 -8.32 20.59 -26.05
CA GLU A 243 -7.38 21.61 -26.48
C GLU A 243 -5.96 21.02 -26.66
N PRO A 244 -5.09 21.69 -27.43
CA PRO A 244 -3.70 21.26 -27.61
C PRO A 244 -2.95 21.13 -26.27
N SER A 245 -2.35 19.97 -25.99
CA SER A 245 -1.55 19.74 -24.78
C SER A 245 -0.12 20.24 -24.95
N ASP A 246 0.31 21.14 -24.06
CA ASP A 246 1.70 21.61 -23.98
C ASP A 246 2.68 20.47 -23.70
N GLY A 247 2.28 19.52 -22.84
CA GLY A 247 3.09 18.36 -22.44
C GLY A 247 3.32 17.35 -23.57
N TYR A 248 2.57 17.49 -24.67
CA TYR A 248 2.62 16.62 -25.85
C TYR A 248 2.64 17.42 -27.17
N HIS A 249 3.30 18.59 -27.18
CA HIS A 249 3.59 19.38 -28.38
C HIS A 249 2.36 19.74 -29.23
N GLY A 250 1.27 20.10 -28.57
CA GLY A 250 0.02 20.52 -29.20
C GLY A 250 -0.91 19.37 -29.61
N LEU A 251 -0.64 18.14 -29.14
CA LEU A 251 -1.53 17.00 -29.34
C LEU A 251 -2.91 17.28 -28.73
N LYS A 252 -3.98 17.03 -29.49
CA LYS A 252 -5.36 17.10 -29.01
C LYS A 252 -5.86 15.71 -28.66
N PHE A 253 -6.01 15.42 -27.37
CA PHE A 253 -6.28 14.06 -26.89
C PHE A 253 -7.61 13.50 -27.39
N TRP A 254 -8.71 14.25 -27.30
CA TRP A 254 -10.03 13.79 -27.73
C TRP A 254 -10.09 13.50 -29.23
N GLU A 255 -9.53 14.41 -30.05
CA GLU A 255 -9.45 14.23 -31.51
C GLU A 255 -8.64 12.99 -31.89
N THR A 256 -7.56 12.71 -31.16
CA THR A 256 -6.64 11.61 -31.48
C THR A 256 -7.14 10.25 -30.99
N PHE A 257 -7.67 10.19 -29.76
CA PHE A 257 -7.91 8.91 -29.07
C PHE A 257 -9.39 8.58 -28.87
N GLY A 258 -10.31 9.53 -29.07
CA GLY A 258 -11.75 9.32 -28.88
C GLY A 258 -12.07 8.67 -27.54
N ALA A 259 -12.77 7.54 -27.55
CA ALA A 259 -13.31 6.91 -26.35
C ALA A 259 -12.28 6.59 -25.25
N ILE A 260 -10.99 6.39 -25.56
CA ILE A 260 -9.97 6.08 -24.54
C ILE A 260 -9.18 7.31 -24.05
N THR A 261 -9.60 8.52 -24.43
CA THR A 261 -8.89 9.77 -24.12
C THR A 261 -8.60 9.95 -22.64
N PHE A 262 -9.55 9.64 -21.76
CA PHE A 262 -9.36 9.82 -20.34
C PHE A 262 -8.29 8.86 -19.79
N ALA A 263 -8.37 7.57 -20.11
CA ALA A 263 -7.33 6.60 -19.73
C ALA A 263 -5.94 6.97 -20.25
N ILE A 264 -5.84 7.46 -21.51
CA ILE A 264 -4.56 7.90 -22.07
C ILE A 264 -4.01 9.10 -21.29
N ARG A 265 -4.81 10.13 -21.02
CA ARG A 265 -4.36 11.28 -20.22
C ARG A 265 -3.93 10.90 -18.81
N VAL A 266 -4.69 10.04 -18.13
CA VAL A 266 -4.31 9.49 -16.82
C VAL A 266 -2.93 8.82 -16.91
N ARG A 267 -2.66 8.03 -17.94
CA ARG A 267 -1.37 7.34 -18.10
C ARG A 267 -0.21 8.28 -18.41
N VAL A 268 -0.41 9.15 -19.39
CA VAL A 268 0.70 9.86 -20.06
C VAL A 268 0.98 11.24 -19.46
N GLU A 269 0.04 11.83 -18.73
CA GLU A 269 0.27 13.07 -17.96
C GLU A 269 0.35 12.76 -16.47
N ILE A 270 -0.68 12.11 -15.90
CA ILE A 270 -0.80 11.99 -14.45
C ILE A 270 0.14 10.91 -13.87
N LEU A 271 0.01 9.66 -14.32
CA LEU A 271 0.85 8.55 -13.86
C LEU A 271 2.33 8.79 -14.21
N ARG A 272 2.60 9.33 -15.41
CA ARG A 272 3.94 9.70 -15.82
C ARG A 272 4.55 10.66 -14.81
N ASP A 273 3.90 11.77 -14.51
CA ASP A 273 4.55 12.84 -13.77
C ASP A 273 4.50 12.65 -12.25
N LEU A 274 3.50 11.93 -11.72
CA LEU A 274 3.44 11.54 -10.30
C LEU A 274 4.25 10.29 -9.97
N GLY A 275 4.38 9.35 -10.90
CA GLY A 275 5.15 8.12 -10.72
C GLY A 275 4.50 7.06 -9.83
N THR A 276 3.19 7.10 -9.60
CA THR A 276 2.44 6.13 -8.77
C THR A 276 2.17 4.80 -9.48
N CYS A 277 3.19 4.19 -10.10
CA CYS A 277 3.05 2.98 -10.91
C CYS A 277 2.96 1.69 -10.10
N LEU A 278 2.18 0.72 -10.60
CA LEU A 278 2.14 -0.64 -10.07
C LEU A 278 3.40 -1.42 -10.52
N ASN A 279 3.98 -2.20 -9.60
CA ASN A 279 5.12 -3.07 -9.93
C ASN A 279 4.66 -4.39 -10.57
N PRO A 280 5.47 -5.01 -11.46
CA PRO A 280 5.06 -6.19 -12.21
C PRO A 280 4.82 -7.44 -11.35
N PHE A 281 5.49 -7.57 -10.20
CA PHE A 281 5.25 -8.68 -9.26
C PHE A 281 3.87 -8.55 -8.61
N GLY A 282 3.52 -7.34 -8.17
CA GLY A 282 2.19 -7.02 -7.67
C GLY A 282 1.11 -7.26 -8.72
N ALA A 283 1.31 -6.82 -9.96
CA ALA A 283 0.39 -7.11 -11.06
C ALA A 283 0.17 -8.60 -11.28
N GLN A 284 1.23 -9.42 -11.21
CA GLN A 284 1.11 -10.86 -11.30
C GLN A 284 0.30 -11.47 -10.15
N GLN A 285 0.49 -11.00 -8.91
CA GLN A 285 -0.30 -11.45 -7.76
C GLN A 285 -1.79 -11.08 -7.92
N LEU A 286 -2.07 -9.88 -8.43
CA LEU A 286 -3.45 -9.46 -8.73
C LEU A 286 -4.07 -10.30 -9.83
N LEU A 287 -3.31 -10.69 -10.86
CA LEU A 287 -3.79 -11.58 -11.91
C LEU A 287 -4.20 -12.95 -11.35
N ILE A 288 -3.40 -13.54 -10.46
CA ILE A 288 -3.76 -14.77 -9.74
C ILE A 288 -5.04 -14.54 -8.91
N GLY A 289 -5.13 -13.40 -8.22
CA GLY A 289 -6.34 -12.99 -7.51
C GLY A 289 -7.56 -13.00 -8.43
N LEU A 290 -7.48 -12.31 -9.56
CA LEU A 290 -8.58 -12.20 -10.54
C LEU A 290 -9.04 -13.56 -11.07
N GLU A 291 -8.16 -14.53 -11.28
CA GLU A 291 -8.53 -15.85 -11.79
C GLU A 291 -9.53 -16.59 -10.89
N THR A 292 -9.56 -16.26 -9.59
CA THR A 292 -10.45 -16.87 -8.59
C THR A 292 -11.49 -15.90 -8.03
N LEU A 293 -11.62 -14.70 -8.61
CA LEU A 293 -12.45 -13.63 -8.06
C LEU A 293 -13.91 -14.02 -7.92
N SER A 294 -14.54 -14.58 -8.95
CA SER A 294 -15.94 -15.02 -8.89
C SER A 294 -16.18 -16.04 -7.77
N LEU A 295 -15.32 -17.06 -7.67
CA LEU A 295 -15.44 -18.14 -6.69
C LEU A 295 -15.33 -17.63 -5.25
N ARG A 296 -14.37 -16.72 -5.01
CA ARG A 296 -14.20 -16.08 -3.71
C ARG A 296 -15.38 -15.16 -3.39
N ALA A 297 -15.80 -14.34 -4.34
CA ALA A 297 -16.90 -13.39 -4.15
C ALA A 297 -18.23 -14.08 -3.83
N GLU A 298 -18.52 -15.21 -4.48
CA GLU A 298 -19.68 -16.07 -4.16
C GLU A 298 -19.63 -16.54 -2.71
N ARG A 299 -18.50 -17.12 -2.30
CA ARG A 299 -18.34 -17.61 -0.92
C ARG A 299 -18.41 -16.47 0.11
N HIS A 300 -17.80 -15.32 -0.18
CA HIS A 300 -17.90 -14.14 0.68
C HIS A 300 -19.36 -13.70 0.87
N ALA A 301 -20.14 -13.62 -0.21
CA ALA A 301 -21.54 -13.20 -0.13
C ALA A 301 -22.42 -14.23 0.59
N GLN A 302 -22.20 -15.53 0.33
CA GLN A 302 -22.92 -16.62 1.02
C GLN A 302 -22.65 -16.58 2.53
N ASN A 303 -21.37 -16.53 2.92
CA ASN A 303 -20.97 -16.46 4.32
C ASN A 303 -21.48 -15.18 4.98
N ALA A 304 -21.40 -14.03 4.32
CA ALA A 304 -21.85 -12.77 4.88
C ALA A 304 -23.37 -12.74 5.12
N LEU A 305 -24.17 -13.26 4.20
CA LEU A 305 -25.62 -13.34 4.40
C LEU A 305 -25.99 -14.31 5.53
N ALA A 306 -25.31 -15.47 5.62
CA ALA A 306 -25.53 -16.43 6.69
C ALA A 306 -25.16 -15.85 8.06
N LEU A 307 -23.98 -15.20 8.15
CA LEU A 307 -23.53 -14.54 9.37
C LEU A 307 -24.46 -13.38 9.77
N ALA A 308 -24.90 -12.57 8.81
CA ALA A 308 -25.83 -11.47 9.07
C ALA A 308 -27.14 -11.98 9.70
N ARG A 309 -27.71 -13.07 9.18
CA ARG A 309 -28.92 -13.69 9.73
C ARG A 309 -28.71 -14.28 11.13
N TYR A 310 -27.56 -14.92 11.35
CA TYR A 310 -27.19 -15.42 12.67
C TYR A 310 -27.10 -14.27 13.69
N LEU A 311 -26.38 -13.20 13.36
CA LEU A 311 -26.24 -12.03 14.22
C LEU A 311 -27.57 -11.32 14.48
N ASP A 312 -28.45 -11.22 13.48
CA ASP A 312 -29.76 -10.58 13.60
C ASP A 312 -30.68 -11.33 14.58
N SER A 313 -30.46 -12.63 14.77
CA SER A 313 -31.17 -13.47 15.73
C SER A 313 -30.49 -13.60 17.11
N SER A 314 -29.28 -13.04 17.27
CA SER A 314 -28.45 -13.25 18.46
C SER A 314 -28.90 -12.37 19.63
N GLU A 315 -28.98 -12.95 20.83
CA GLU A 315 -29.32 -12.21 22.04
C GLU A 315 -28.24 -11.18 22.45
N TYR A 316 -27.02 -11.30 21.94
CA TYR A 316 -25.90 -10.40 22.23
C TYR A 316 -25.87 -9.17 21.30
N VAL A 317 -26.68 -9.15 20.25
CA VAL A 317 -26.64 -8.13 19.19
C VAL A 317 -27.88 -7.23 19.29
N SER A 318 -27.68 -5.92 19.14
CA SER A 318 -28.73 -4.90 19.17
C SER A 318 -29.31 -4.61 17.80
N TRP A 319 -28.46 -4.63 16.76
CA TRP A 319 -28.83 -4.34 15.38
C TRP A 319 -27.77 -4.91 14.42
N VAL A 320 -28.18 -5.21 13.18
CA VAL A 320 -27.29 -5.62 12.09
C VAL A 320 -27.50 -4.72 10.88
N SER A 321 -26.42 -4.28 10.26
CA SER A 321 -26.41 -3.53 9.00
C SER A 321 -25.73 -4.35 7.91
N TYR A 322 -26.54 -4.93 7.03
CA TYR A 322 -26.10 -5.66 5.85
C TYR A 322 -27.15 -5.51 4.73
N PRO A 323 -26.76 -5.12 3.49
CA PRO A 323 -27.73 -4.87 2.42
C PRO A 323 -28.56 -6.08 2.00
N GLY A 324 -28.10 -7.29 2.34
CA GLY A 324 -28.84 -8.54 2.08
C GLY A 324 -29.98 -8.84 3.05
N LEU A 325 -30.12 -8.09 4.15
CA LEU A 325 -31.25 -8.21 5.07
C LEU A 325 -32.41 -7.33 4.61
N GLU A 326 -33.64 -7.86 4.68
CA GLU A 326 -34.86 -7.13 4.27
C GLU A 326 -35.11 -5.86 5.10
N SER A 327 -34.62 -5.83 6.34
CA SER A 327 -34.68 -4.69 7.24
C SER A 327 -33.73 -3.54 6.86
N HIS A 328 -32.75 -3.79 5.99
CA HIS A 328 -31.77 -2.78 5.62
C HIS A 328 -32.39 -1.70 4.71
N PRO A 329 -32.19 -0.39 4.98
CA PRO A 329 -32.82 0.68 4.19
C PRO A 329 -32.55 0.62 2.69
N SER A 330 -31.36 0.15 2.29
CA SER A 330 -30.99 0.00 0.88
C SER A 330 -31.29 -1.38 0.29
N HIS A 331 -32.03 -2.27 0.96
CA HIS A 331 -32.24 -3.64 0.48
C HIS A 331 -32.85 -3.72 -0.93
N GLU A 332 -33.88 -2.92 -1.21
CA GLU A 332 -34.54 -2.91 -2.52
C GLU A 332 -33.66 -2.33 -3.62
N THR A 333 -32.86 -1.30 -3.32
CA THR A 333 -31.85 -0.77 -4.24
C THR A 333 -30.71 -1.77 -4.47
N ALA A 334 -30.25 -2.43 -3.41
CA ALA A 334 -29.23 -3.46 -3.48
C ALA A 334 -29.70 -4.64 -4.34
N LYS A 335 -30.94 -5.11 -4.23
CA LYS A 335 -31.52 -6.14 -5.12
C LYS A 335 -31.56 -5.71 -6.59
N ARG A 336 -31.74 -4.40 -6.83
CA ARG A 336 -31.75 -3.86 -8.19
C ARG A 336 -30.36 -3.81 -8.83
N TYR A 337 -29.31 -3.49 -8.09
CA TYR A 337 -27.98 -3.32 -8.68
C TYR A 337 -27.00 -4.47 -8.38
N LEU A 338 -27.05 -5.07 -7.19
CA LEU A 338 -26.13 -6.13 -6.77
C LEU A 338 -26.67 -7.51 -7.19
N LYS A 339 -26.36 -7.93 -8.42
CA LYS A 339 -26.99 -9.12 -9.04
C LYS A 339 -26.41 -10.46 -8.61
N ARG A 340 -25.24 -10.47 -7.96
CA ARG A 340 -24.49 -11.71 -7.62
C ARG A 340 -24.16 -11.82 -6.14
N GLY A 341 -25.02 -11.26 -5.28
CA GLY A 341 -24.84 -11.21 -3.83
C GLY A 341 -24.65 -9.79 -3.31
N PHE A 342 -24.74 -9.61 -1.99
CA PHE A 342 -24.84 -8.30 -1.34
C PHE A 342 -23.52 -7.81 -0.73
N GLY A 343 -22.39 -8.25 -1.29
CA GLY A 343 -21.05 -7.96 -0.77
C GLY A 343 -20.65 -8.84 0.42
N GLY A 344 -19.40 -8.67 0.87
CA GLY A 344 -18.77 -9.49 1.91
C GLY A 344 -18.48 -8.75 3.23
N VAL A 345 -19.11 -7.60 3.48
CA VAL A 345 -18.88 -6.80 4.68
C VAL A 345 -20.22 -6.48 5.33
N LEU A 346 -20.26 -6.56 6.66
CA LEU A 346 -21.39 -6.14 7.48
C LEU A 346 -20.88 -5.41 8.73
N SER A 347 -21.77 -4.68 9.38
CA SER A 347 -21.56 -4.15 10.72
C SER A 347 -22.71 -4.54 11.61
N PHE A 348 -22.46 -4.66 12.90
CA PHE A 348 -23.49 -4.91 13.89
C PHE A 348 -23.16 -4.18 15.18
N GLY A 349 -24.19 -3.86 15.96
CA GLY A 349 -24.06 -3.28 17.29
C GLY A 349 -24.14 -4.35 18.37
N VAL A 350 -23.17 -4.39 19.27
CA VAL A 350 -23.20 -5.31 20.41
C VAL A 350 -23.93 -4.69 21.63
N LYS A 351 -24.73 -5.50 22.33
CA LYS A 351 -25.21 -5.13 23.67
C LYS A 351 -24.02 -5.03 24.64
N GLY A 352 -24.01 -3.97 25.45
CA GLY A 352 -22.90 -3.68 26.38
C GLY A 352 -21.91 -2.61 25.91
N GLY A 353 -22.17 -1.95 24.77
CA GLY A 353 -21.43 -0.76 24.31
C GLY A 353 -19.99 -1.04 23.91
N GLY A 354 -19.13 -0.01 23.91
CA GLY A 354 -17.77 -0.12 23.39
C GLY A 354 -16.85 -1.04 24.20
N ALA A 355 -17.11 -1.19 25.51
CA ALA A 355 -16.38 -2.12 26.35
C ALA A 355 -16.62 -3.58 25.93
N ALA A 356 -17.88 -3.94 25.66
CA ALA A 356 -18.23 -5.24 25.10
C ALA A 356 -17.64 -5.41 23.69
N GLY A 357 -17.71 -4.34 22.87
CA GLY A 357 -17.16 -4.29 21.53
C GLY A 357 -15.68 -4.71 21.48
N SER A 358 -14.84 -4.07 22.28
CA SER A 358 -13.42 -4.40 22.37
C SER A 358 -13.17 -5.81 22.91
N GLN A 359 -13.89 -6.24 23.96
CA GLN A 359 -13.73 -7.59 24.53
C GLN A 359 -14.05 -8.70 23.52
N ILE A 360 -15.09 -8.51 22.71
CA ILE A 360 -15.48 -9.49 21.69
C ILE A 360 -14.43 -9.54 20.58
N VAL A 361 -13.97 -8.39 20.11
CA VAL A 361 -12.95 -8.34 19.05
C VAL A 361 -11.62 -8.96 19.53
N ASP A 362 -11.21 -8.70 20.76
CA ASP A 362 -10.01 -9.30 21.35
C ASP A 362 -10.19 -10.79 21.73
N GLY A 363 -11.46 -11.22 21.89
CA GLY A 363 -11.85 -12.57 22.27
C GLY A 363 -11.76 -13.58 21.13
N PHE A 364 -11.87 -13.15 19.87
CA PHE A 364 -11.80 -14.02 18.69
C PHE A 364 -10.53 -14.87 18.65
N LYS A 365 -10.66 -16.13 18.21
CA LYS A 365 -9.56 -17.09 18.07
C LYS A 365 -9.24 -17.39 16.61
N LEU A 366 -10.24 -17.31 15.74
CA LEU A 366 -10.10 -17.48 14.30
C LEU A 366 -10.06 -16.12 13.59
N ILE A 367 -11.01 -15.25 13.93
CA ILE A 367 -11.17 -13.95 13.29
C ILE A 367 -10.02 -13.01 13.69
N SER A 368 -9.40 -12.37 12.71
CA SER A 368 -8.25 -11.49 12.95
C SER A 368 -8.68 -10.04 13.20
N ASN A 369 -8.15 -9.40 14.24
CA ASN A 369 -8.37 -7.98 14.52
C ASN A 369 -7.40 -7.11 13.69
N LEU A 370 -7.88 -6.48 12.61
CA LEU A 370 -7.10 -5.52 11.82
C LEU A 370 -7.95 -4.59 10.94
N ALA A 371 -7.35 -3.47 10.51
CA ALA A 371 -7.97 -2.46 9.67
C ALA A 371 -7.90 -2.77 8.16
N ASN A 372 -8.34 -3.97 7.74
CA ASN A 372 -8.44 -4.36 6.32
C ASN A 372 -9.83 -4.95 6.00
N VAL A 373 -10.16 -5.10 4.70
CA VAL A 373 -11.36 -5.78 4.20
C VAL A 373 -11.05 -6.56 2.92
N GLY A 374 -11.86 -7.55 2.57
CA GLY A 374 -11.77 -8.30 1.31
C GLY A 374 -10.59 -9.26 1.20
N ASP A 375 -9.99 -9.66 2.33
CA ASP A 375 -9.10 -10.83 2.41
C ASP A 375 -9.96 -12.12 2.48
N SER A 376 -9.37 -13.24 2.09
CA SER A 376 -9.97 -14.58 2.20
C SER A 376 -10.16 -15.02 3.65
N LYS A 377 -9.46 -14.40 4.61
CA LYS A 377 -9.66 -14.61 6.06
C LYS A 377 -10.67 -13.62 6.60
N THR A 378 -11.48 -14.05 7.56
CA THR A 378 -12.44 -13.19 8.25
C THR A 378 -11.71 -12.19 9.15
N LEU A 379 -12.06 -10.92 9.01
CA LEU A 379 -11.42 -9.79 9.71
C LEU A 379 -12.47 -9.03 10.53
N ALA A 380 -12.13 -8.67 11.75
CA ALA A 380 -12.93 -7.82 12.61
C ALA A 380 -12.20 -6.53 12.95
N ILE A 381 -12.96 -5.47 13.21
CA ILE A 381 -12.44 -4.28 13.88
C ILE A 381 -13.56 -3.58 14.64
N HIS A 382 -13.21 -2.99 15.78
CA HIS A 382 -14.08 -2.12 16.57
C HIS A 382 -13.72 -0.65 16.28
N PRO A 383 -14.41 0.05 15.36
CA PRO A 383 -13.94 1.33 14.84
C PRO A 383 -13.89 2.45 15.88
N TRP A 384 -14.81 2.45 16.85
CA TRP A 384 -14.92 3.49 17.88
C TRP A 384 -13.62 3.69 18.67
N THR A 385 -12.96 2.59 19.07
CA THR A 385 -11.74 2.59 19.87
C THR A 385 -10.46 2.39 19.05
N THR A 386 -10.55 2.37 17.71
CA THR A 386 -9.39 2.10 16.85
C THR A 386 -9.31 3.11 15.70
N THR A 387 -9.86 2.76 14.53
CA THR A 387 -9.74 3.53 13.28
C THR A 387 -10.30 4.95 13.36
N HIS A 388 -11.25 5.20 14.27
CA HIS A 388 -11.87 6.52 14.44
C HIS A 388 -11.47 7.18 15.76
N GLU A 389 -10.47 6.67 16.48
CA GLU A 389 -9.98 7.24 17.76
C GLU A 389 -9.56 8.71 17.63
N GLN A 390 -9.07 9.12 16.44
CA GLN A 390 -8.64 10.50 16.17
C GLN A 390 -9.80 11.50 16.00
N LEU A 391 -11.03 11.03 15.83
CA LEU A 391 -12.21 11.87 15.68
C LEU A 391 -12.82 12.20 17.03
N THR A 392 -13.51 13.34 17.15
CA THR A 392 -14.36 13.58 18.32
C THR A 392 -15.54 12.61 18.33
N ASP A 393 -16.18 12.41 19.48
CA ASP A 393 -17.31 11.48 19.56
C ASP A 393 -18.50 11.92 18.69
N GLU A 394 -18.71 13.23 18.52
CA GLU A 394 -19.70 13.78 17.58
C GLU A 394 -19.33 13.49 16.12
N GLU A 395 -18.04 13.57 15.77
CA GLU A 395 -17.53 13.23 14.44
C GLU A 395 -17.65 11.71 14.16
N LYS A 396 -17.40 10.85 15.16
CA LYS A 396 -17.64 9.40 15.06
C LYS A 396 -19.11 9.11 14.78
N VAL A 397 -20.02 9.64 15.60
CA VAL A 397 -21.46 9.40 15.45
C VAL A 397 -21.97 9.93 14.11
N SER A 398 -21.57 11.14 13.71
CA SER A 398 -22.00 11.74 12.43
C SER A 398 -21.48 10.95 11.22
N SER A 399 -20.31 10.34 11.31
CA SER A 399 -19.79 9.41 10.29
C SER A 399 -20.48 8.02 10.30
N GLY A 400 -21.42 7.78 11.22
CA GLY A 400 -22.15 6.52 11.33
C GLY A 400 -21.43 5.46 12.16
N VAL A 401 -20.41 5.83 12.93
CA VAL A 401 -19.72 4.95 13.87
C VAL A 401 -20.30 5.15 15.26
N THR A 402 -21.04 4.16 15.74
CA THR A 402 -21.55 4.12 17.11
C THR A 402 -20.59 3.39 18.04
N GLU A 403 -20.72 3.63 19.34
CA GLU A 403 -19.83 3.04 20.36
C GLU A 403 -19.87 1.51 20.37
N ASP A 404 -21.00 0.91 19.99
CA ASP A 404 -21.24 -0.54 19.97
C ASP A 404 -20.89 -1.21 18.64
N LEU A 405 -20.45 -0.45 17.62
CA LEU A 405 -20.29 -0.95 16.25
C LEU A 405 -19.05 -1.84 16.12
N ILE A 406 -19.24 -3.09 15.67
CA ILE A 406 -18.17 -3.94 15.17
C ILE A 406 -18.35 -4.13 13.66
N ARG A 407 -17.28 -3.91 12.90
CA ARG A 407 -17.26 -4.18 11.45
C ARG A 407 -16.60 -5.52 11.18
N ILE A 408 -17.25 -6.34 10.36
CA ILE A 408 -16.74 -7.63 9.92
C ILE A 408 -16.57 -7.65 8.40
N SER A 409 -15.36 -7.94 7.96
CA SER A 409 -15.09 -8.40 6.59
C SER A 409 -15.11 -9.92 6.60
N VAL A 410 -16.19 -10.51 6.09
CA VAL A 410 -16.41 -11.94 6.16
C VAL A 410 -15.53 -12.64 5.13
N GLY A 411 -14.78 -13.65 5.57
CA GLY A 411 -13.85 -14.41 4.75
C GLY A 411 -14.50 -15.59 4.03
N THR A 412 -13.68 -16.56 3.65
CA THR A 412 -14.05 -17.74 2.85
C THR A 412 -13.99 -19.05 3.64
N GLU A 413 -13.76 -18.97 4.95
CA GLU A 413 -13.79 -20.10 5.86
C GLU A 413 -15.15 -20.81 5.85
N HIS A 414 -15.22 -21.97 6.50
CA HIS A 414 -16.50 -22.62 6.74
C HIS A 414 -17.35 -21.73 7.66
N ILE A 415 -18.62 -21.49 7.28
CA ILE A 415 -19.48 -20.56 8.01
C ILE A 415 -19.69 -20.98 9.47
N ASP A 416 -19.82 -22.28 9.75
CA ASP A 416 -20.00 -22.78 11.10
C ASP A 416 -18.80 -22.48 12.01
N ASP A 417 -17.58 -22.46 11.48
CA ASP A 417 -16.37 -22.13 12.25
C ASP A 417 -16.33 -20.63 12.58
N ILE A 418 -16.77 -19.78 11.64
CA ILE A 418 -16.94 -18.35 11.88
C ILE A 418 -17.98 -18.13 13.00
N ILE A 419 -19.15 -18.75 12.88
CA ILE A 419 -20.23 -18.65 13.89
C ILE A 419 -19.77 -19.18 15.26
N ALA A 420 -19.05 -20.29 15.30
CA ALA A 420 -18.51 -20.85 16.53
C ALA A 420 -17.50 -19.89 17.21
N ASP A 421 -16.70 -19.16 16.44
CA ASP A 421 -15.79 -18.15 16.99
C ASP A 421 -16.53 -16.91 17.53
N PHE A 422 -17.66 -16.53 16.93
CA PHE A 422 -18.58 -15.56 17.53
C PHE A 422 -19.18 -16.07 18.84
N ASP A 423 -19.71 -17.29 18.85
CA ASP A 423 -20.32 -17.90 20.03
C ASP A 423 -19.36 -17.94 21.22
N GLN A 424 -18.13 -18.40 21.01
CA GLN A 424 -17.14 -18.46 22.10
C GLN A 424 -16.76 -17.06 22.58
N SER A 425 -16.60 -16.10 21.66
CA SER A 425 -16.21 -14.74 22.02
C SER A 425 -17.33 -14.02 22.79
N PHE A 426 -18.58 -14.15 22.34
CA PHE A 426 -19.75 -13.61 23.04
C PHE A 426 -19.90 -14.18 24.46
N LYS A 427 -19.70 -15.49 24.65
CA LYS A 427 -19.76 -16.13 25.97
C LYS A 427 -18.62 -15.71 26.90
N ALA A 428 -17.44 -15.41 26.34
CA ALA A 428 -16.28 -14.98 27.11
C ALA A 428 -16.33 -13.48 27.49
N ALA A 429 -17.05 -12.65 26.73
CA ALA A 429 -17.19 -11.24 27.00
C ALA A 429 -18.01 -11.00 28.28
N ALA A 430 -17.32 -10.60 29.36
CA ALA A 430 -17.89 -10.40 30.70
C ALA A 430 -18.99 -9.31 30.76
N ALA A 431 -19.08 -8.47 29.72
CA ALA A 431 -20.10 -7.42 29.59
C ALA A 431 -21.51 -7.92 29.18
N ALA A 432 -21.71 -9.22 28.98
CA ALA A 432 -23.05 -9.82 28.85
C ALA A 432 -23.84 -9.85 30.19
N THR A 433 -23.22 -9.44 31.29
CA THR A 433 -23.85 -9.32 32.61
C THR A 433 -23.60 -7.94 33.21
N THR A 434 -24.60 -7.37 33.91
CA THR A 434 -24.40 -6.17 34.73
C THR A 434 -23.38 -6.43 35.86
N LYS A 435 -22.90 -5.39 36.54
CA LYS A 435 -21.99 -5.51 37.71
C LYS A 435 -22.47 -6.48 38.81
N ASP A 436 -23.76 -6.86 38.79
CA ASP A 436 -24.40 -7.76 39.75
C ASP A 436 -24.73 -9.15 39.16
N GLY A 437 -24.25 -9.49 37.97
CA GLY A 437 -24.44 -10.83 37.36
C GLY A 437 -25.84 -11.08 36.78
N GLN A 438 -26.66 -10.05 36.59
CA GLN A 438 -27.99 -10.16 35.96
C GLN A 438 -27.91 -9.93 34.44
N PRO A 439 -28.74 -10.60 33.62
CA PRO A 439 -28.90 -10.26 32.20
C PRO A 439 -29.31 -8.80 32.03
N LEU A 440 -28.76 -8.11 31.02
CA LEU A 440 -29.11 -6.71 30.72
C LEU A 440 -30.60 -6.60 30.35
N PRO A 441 -31.37 -5.66 30.94
CA PRO A 441 -32.75 -5.45 30.56
C PRO A 441 -32.82 -4.91 29.12
N THR A 442 -33.69 -5.52 28.30
CA THR A 442 -34.04 -5.05 26.96
C THR A 442 -34.53 -3.61 27.01
N THR A 443 -33.78 -2.68 26.43
CA THR A 443 -34.29 -1.33 26.12
C THR A 443 -35.30 -1.48 24.98
N THR A 444 -36.55 -1.15 25.28
CA THR A 444 -37.65 -1.16 24.32
C THR A 444 -37.39 -0.17 23.19
N ALA A 445 -37.20 -0.70 21.97
CA ALA A 445 -37.38 0.05 20.74
C ALA A 445 -38.84 0.54 20.61
N PRO A 446 -39.11 1.65 19.89
CA PRO A 446 -40.46 2.19 19.73
C PRO A 446 -41.38 1.17 19.04
N SER A 447 -42.56 0.96 19.64
CA SER A 447 -43.55 -0.04 19.24
C SER A 447 -44.12 0.19 17.84
N PHE A 448 -43.89 -0.76 16.93
CA PHE A 448 -44.74 -0.93 15.74
C PHE A 448 -45.61 -2.17 15.91
N VAL A 449 -46.93 -1.96 15.84
CA VAL A 449 -47.97 -2.97 16.00
C VAL A 449 -48.04 -3.84 14.74
N THR A 450 -47.80 -5.15 14.86
CA THR A 450 -48.17 -6.13 13.82
C THR A 450 -49.00 -7.26 14.42
N LYS A 451 -50.13 -7.56 13.75
CA LYS A 451 -51.04 -8.68 14.07
C LYS A 451 -50.47 -10.00 13.55
N PRO A 452 -50.71 -11.14 14.21
CA PRO A 452 -50.19 -12.42 13.76
C PRO A 452 -51.11 -13.04 12.70
N HIS A 453 -50.52 -13.49 11.59
CA HIS A 453 -51.11 -14.54 10.76
C HIS A 453 -50.24 -15.78 10.82
N ALA A 454 -50.84 -16.86 11.34
CA ALA A 454 -50.31 -18.19 11.33
C ALA A 454 -50.56 -18.85 9.96
N THR A 455 -49.51 -19.44 9.38
CA THR A 455 -49.65 -20.53 8.42
C THR A 455 -48.47 -21.48 8.60
N SER A 456 -48.84 -22.71 8.88
CA SER A 456 -47.99 -23.88 9.09
C SER A 456 -47.72 -24.62 7.77
N ILE A 457 -47.02 -25.77 7.89
CA ILE A 457 -46.89 -26.93 6.98
C ILE A 457 -45.61 -26.89 6.10
N PRO A 458 -44.95 -28.04 5.78
CA PRO A 458 -44.24 -28.98 6.65
C PRO A 458 -42.87 -29.44 6.10
N SER A 459 -42.14 -30.21 6.92
CA SER A 459 -40.96 -31.00 6.57
C SER A 459 -41.24 -32.15 5.61
N SER A 460 -40.33 -32.40 4.67
CA SER A 460 -39.75 -33.73 4.33
C SER A 460 -39.13 -33.75 2.92
N ILE A 461 -37.80 -33.92 2.84
CA ILE A 461 -37.15 -34.55 1.68
C ILE A 461 -36.11 -35.54 2.22
N ASN A 462 -36.41 -36.82 2.04
CA ASN A 462 -35.52 -37.95 2.24
C ASN A 462 -34.42 -37.96 1.18
N HIS A 463 -33.15 -38.10 1.59
CA HIS A 463 -32.10 -38.57 0.70
C HIS A 463 -31.62 -39.97 1.11
N HIS A 464 -31.79 -40.89 0.17
CA HIS A 464 -31.31 -42.27 0.21
C HIS A 464 -29.77 -42.32 0.32
N HIS A 465 -29.27 -43.00 1.34
CA HIS A 465 -27.89 -43.48 1.37
C HIS A 465 -27.78 -44.77 0.55
N THR A 466 -26.98 -44.73 -0.52
CA THR A 466 -26.41 -45.92 -1.15
C THR A 466 -24.92 -45.95 -0.85
N THR A 467 -24.51 -46.93 -0.04
CA THR A 467 -23.13 -47.28 0.28
C THR A 467 -22.56 -48.17 -0.82
N THR A 468 -21.52 -47.70 -1.51
CA THR A 468 -20.64 -48.55 -2.32
C THR A 468 -19.21 -48.42 -1.81
N SER A 469 -18.66 -49.56 -1.38
CA SER A 469 -17.30 -49.75 -0.92
C SER A 469 -16.30 -49.67 -2.08
N VAL A 470 -15.17 -48.99 -1.87
CA VAL A 470 -14.02 -48.96 -2.78
C VAL A 470 -12.81 -49.56 -2.06
N PRO A 471 -11.95 -50.37 -2.71
CA PRO A 471 -10.90 -51.13 -2.04
C PRO A 471 -9.68 -50.28 -1.66
N ASN A 472 -9.06 -50.64 -0.54
CA ASN A 472 -7.77 -50.11 -0.06
C ASN A 472 -6.66 -50.26 -1.12
N LEU A 473 -6.04 -49.15 -1.50
CA LEU A 473 -4.75 -49.11 -2.18
C LEU A 473 -3.69 -48.65 -1.17
N THR A 474 -2.78 -49.55 -0.83
CA THR A 474 -1.59 -49.32 0.00
C THR A 474 -0.51 -48.59 -0.79
N ALA A 475 0.01 -47.49 -0.24
CA ALA A 475 1.19 -46.78 -0.74
C ALA A 475 2.49 -47.44 -0.27
N PRO A 476 3.59 -47.42 -1.05
CA PRO A 476 4.84 -48.09 -0.70
C PRO A 476 5.64 -47.32 0.37
N ALA A 477 6.25 -48.08 1.28
CA ALA A 477 7.03 -47.57 2.39
C ALA A 477 8.31 -46.82 1.95
N ALA A 478 8.43 -45.56 2.36
CA ALA A 478 9.69 -44.83 2.33
C ALA A 478 10.60 -45.31 3.48
N ARG A 479 11.84 -45.69 3.13
CA ARG A 479 12.87 -46.15 4.09
C ARG A 479 13.29 -44.99 5.01
N HIS A 480 12.90 -45.05 6.28
CA HIS A 480 13.52 -44.25 7.33
C HIS A 480 14.93 -44.78 7.65
N ARG A 481 15.94 -43.91 7.56
CA ARG A 481 17.21 -44.10 8.29
C ARG A 481 16.90 -44.02 9.79
N PRO A 482 17.45 -44.90 10.65
CA PRO A 482 17.23 -44.79 12.08
C PRO A 482 17.92 -43.54 12.61
N ALA A 483 17.13 -42.67 13.24
CA ALA A 483 17.63 -41.59 14.08
C ALA A 483 18.47 -42.18 15.21
N SER A 484 19.64 -41.58 15.44
CA SER A 484 20.47 -41.85 16.61
C SER A 484 19.64 -41.63 17.88
N LYS A 485 19.75 -42.55 18.85
CA LYS A 485 19.09 -42.46 20.16
C LYS A 485 19.38 -41.09 20.81
N PRO A 486 18.37 -40.42 21.41
CA PRO A 486 18.62 -39.21 22.18
C PRO A 486 19.42 -39.59 23.42
N THR A 487 20.65 -39.10 23.51
CA THR A 487 21.41 -39.05 24.74
C THR A 487 20.72 -38.10 25.72
N ASN A 488 20.65 -38.49 26.99
CA ASN A 488 20.11 -37.73 28.12
C ASN A 488 20.50 -36.23 28.01
N PRO A 489 19.56 -35.26 28.09
CA PRO A 489 19.93 -33.84 28.00
C PRO A 489 20.89 -33.50 29.14
N ASP A 490 22.06 -32.96 28.80
CA ASP A 490 22.99 -32.37 29.79
C ASP A 490 22.19 -31.37 30.62
N THR A 491 21.95 -31.68 31.90
CA THR A 491 21.23 -30.81 32.86
C THR A 491 22.07 -29.60 33.29
N THR A 492 23.23 -29.40 32.67
CA THR A 492 24.12 -28.29 32.95
C THR A 492 23.52 -27.02 32.34
N THR A 493 23.31 -26.02 33.19
CA THR A 493 22.81 -24.70 32.80
C THR A 493 23.74 -23.61 33.30
N THR A 494 23.79 -22.48 32.60
CA THR A 494 24.58 -21.31 32.99
C THR A 494 23.69 -20.08 33.23
N THR A 495 24.30 -19.01 33.72
CA THR A 495 23.65 -17.69 33.81
C THR A 495 24.26 -16.77 32.77
N ILE A 496 23.42 -16.11 31.99
CA ILE A 496 23.84 -15.07 31.04
C ILE A 496 23.38 -13.73 31.58
N THR A 497 24.29 -12.76 31.64
CA THR A 497 23.97 -11.40 32.07
C THR A 497 24.25 -10.42 30.96
N LEU A 498 23.21 -9.78 30.43
CA LEU A 498 23.42 -8.64 29.51
C LEU A 498 23.58 -7.37 30.35
N ARG A 499 24.66 -6.62 30.13
CA ARG A 499 24.95 -5.40 30.91
C ARG A 499 24.93 -4.18 30.02
N ILE A 500 24.18 -3.16 30.43
CA ILE A 500 24.32 -1.82 29.86
C ILE A 500 25.48 -1.14 30.62
N PRO A 501 26.50 -0.61 29.93
CA PRO A 501 27.59 0.12 30.57
C PRO A 501 27.07 1.27 31.46
N ALA A 502 27.84 1.72 32.45
CA ALA A 502 27.38 2.76 33.37
C ALA A 502 27.20 4.14 32.70
N SER A 503 27.94 4.42 31.62
CA SER A 503 27.87 5.67 30.86
C SER A 503 28.21 5.44 29.37
N PRO A 504 27.38 4.69 28.61
CA PRO A 504 27.61 4.49 27.20
C PRO A 504 27.48 5.82 26.43
N PRO A 505 28.22 6.02 25.33
CA PRO A 505 28.30 7.30 24.61
C PRO A 505 26.96 7.91 24.17
N LEU A 506 25.93 7.07 23.99
CA LEU A 506 24.59 7.47 23.49
C LEU A 506 23.47 7.31 24.53
N LEU A 507 23.81 7.03 25.79
CA LEU A 507 22.89 6.97 26.92
C LEU A 507 23.69 7.33 28.20
N PRO A 508 23.82 8.63 28.51
CA PRO A 508 24.71 9.09 29.57
C PRO A 508 24.34 8.57 30.97
N ASN A 509 23.06 8.27 31.18
CA ASN A 509 22.55 7.73 32.43
C ASN A 509 21.52 6.60 32.16
N PRO A 510 21.92 5.32 32.26
CA PRO A 510 21.02 4.18 32.07
C PRO A 510 19.86 4.09 33.07
N HIS A 511 19.93 4.77 34.23
CA HIS A 511 18.82 4.82 35.18
C HIS A 511 17.61 5.63 34.66
N LEU A 512 17.76 6.35 33.54
CA LEU A 512 16.68 7.06 32.87
C LEU A 512 15.91 6.16 31.88
N LEU A 513 16.29 4.89 31.74
CA LEU A 513 15.53 3.96 30.91
C LEU A 513 14.15 3.67 31.52
N PRO A 514 13.10 3.55 30.69
CA PRO A 514 11.76 3.22 31.18
C PRO A 514 11.75 1.93 31.99
N ALA A 515 10.94 1.86 33.04
CA ALA A 515 10.76 0.65 33.84
C ALA A 515 10.25 -0.56 33.03
N SER A 516 9.63 -0.32 31.87
CA SER A 516 9.21 -1.35 30.91
C SER A 516 10.35 -1.96 30.08
N THR A 517 11.59 -1.48 30.26
CA THR A 517 12.76 -1.99 29.55
C THR A 517 13.09 -3.42 29.98
N HIS A 518 13.12 -4.33 29.03
CA HIS A 518 13.44 -5.75 29.25
C HIS A 518 14.26 -6.31 28.09
N ALA A 519 14.92 -7.44 28.30
CA ALA A 519 15.63 -8.15 27.26
C ALA A 519 15.07 -9.56 27.06
N THR A 520 15.17 -10.08 25.86
CA THR A 520 14.75 -11.44 25.50
C THR A 520 15.93 -12.26 24.99
N LEU A 521 15.99 -13.55 25.34
CA LEU A 521 16.84 -14.56 24.71
C LEU A 521 15.96 -15.60 24.02
N THR A 522 16.03 -15.69 22.69
CA THR A 522 15.11 -16.50 21.88
C THR A 522 15.87 -17.57 21.10
N THR A 523 15.37 -18.80 21.10
CA THR A 523 15.82 -19.90 20.24
C THR A 523 14.61 -20.59 19.59
N LEU A 524 14.84 -21.57 18.69
CA LEU A 524 13.79 -22.31 18.00
C LEU A 524 12.98 -23.16 19.00
N GLY A 525 11.95 -22.57 19.61
CA GLY A 525 10.98 -23.24 20.49
C GLY A 525 10.89 -22.72 21.93
N HIS A 526 11.72 -21.75 22.33
CA HIS A 526 11.65 -21.16 23.68
C HIS A 526 12.18 -19.71 23.71
N ALA A 527 11.53 -18.84 24.49
CA ALA A 527 11.96 -17.47 24.72
C ALA A 527 12.05 -17.19 26.23
N LEU A 528 13.22 -16.72 26.68
CA LEU A 528 13.41 -16.21 28.04
C LEU A 528 13.32 -14.68 28.02
N SER A 529 12.79 -14.08 29.09
CA SER A 529 12.72 -12.62 29.27
C SER A 529 13.28 -12.25 30.63
N ALA A 530 14.04 -11.15 30.69
CA ALA A 530 14.57 -10.59 31.92
C ALA A 530 14.33 -9.07 31.96
N PRO A 531 13.77 -8.52 33.06
CA PRO A 531 13.63 -7.07 33.22
C PRO A 531 14.98 -6.40 33.52
N LEU A 532 15.06 -5.09 33.27
CA LEU A 532 16.22 -4.27 33.65
C LEU A 532 16.34 -4.19 35.18
N SER A 533 17.48 -4.60 35.73
CA SER A 533 17.78 -4.45 37.16
C SER A 533 18.30 -3.05 37.51
N VAL A 534 18.30 -2.74 38.81
CA VAL A 534 18.91 -1.52 39.38
C VAL A 534 20.43 -1.40 39.12
N SER A 535 21.08 -2.50 38.77
CA SER A 535 22.51 -2.57 38.39
C SER A 535 22.74 -2.44 36.88
N ASN A 536 21.73 -2.02 36.12
CA ASN A 536 21.76 -1.88 34.66
C ASN A 536 22.05 -3.21 33.93
N THR A 537 21.52 -4.31 34.45
CA THR A 537 21.72 -5.66 33.90
C THR A 537 20.41 -6.41 33.67
N PHE A 538 20.42 -7.32 32.70
CA PHE A 538 19.36 -8.30 32.46
C PHE A 538 19.94 -9.68 32.75
N VAL A 539 19.36 -10.40 33.71
CA VAL A 539 19.92 -11.69 34.20
C VAL A 539 19.02 -12.84 33.78
N PHE A 540 19.56 -13.73 32.93
CA PHE A 540 18.90 -14.94 32.48
C PHE A 540 19.53 -16.14 33.18
N ARG A 541 18.76 -16.80 34.05
CA ARG A 541 19.20 -17.98 34.79
C ARG A 541 18.80 -19.25 34.05
N ASN A 542 19.49 -20.35 34.35
CA ASN A 542 19.19 -21.69 33.84
C ASN A 542 19.23 -21.80 32.30
N VAL A 543 20.16 -21.10 31.65
CA VAL A 543 20.32 -21.17 30.19
C VAL A 543 21.10 -22.43 29.82
N SER A 544 20.48 -23.30 29.03
CA SER A 544 21.09 -24.54 28.53
C SER A 544 22.08 -24.26 27.40
N ALA A 545 22.87 -25.27 27.01
CA ALA A 545 23.69 -25.20 25.81
C ALA A 545 22.83 -24.96 24.56
N GLY A 546 23.29 -24.10 23.65
CA GLY A 546 22.56 -23.72 22.45
C GLY A 546 22.89 -22.32 21.94
N SER A 547 22.30 -21.97 20.80
CA SER A 547 22.41 -20.64 20.18
C SER A 547 21.13 -19.82 20.41
N TYR A 548 21.30 -18.58 20.85
CA TYR A 548 20.22 -17.68 21.23
C TYR A 548 20.37 -16.32 20.54
N LEU A 549 19.25 -15.72 20.16
CA LEU A 549 19.17 -14.31 19.78
C LEU A 549 18.81 -13.49 21.02
N ALA A 550 19.67 -12.56 21.40
CA ALA A 550 19.46 -11.63 22.49
C ALA A 550 19.04 -10.25 21.97
N ASP A 551 17.91 -9.74 22.45
CA ASP A 551 17.32 -8.46 22.02
C ASP A 551 16.93 -7.62 23.26
N VAL A 552 17.26 -6.33 23.28
CA VAL A 552 16.81 -5.39 24.35
C VAL A 552 15.66 -4.53 23.83
N HIS A 553 14.51 -4.66 24.48
CA HIS A 553 13.28 -3.94 24.16
C HIS A 553 13.14 -2.73 25.07
N CYS A 554 13.33 -1.55 24.49
CA CYS A 554 13.19 -0.27 25.17
C CYS A 554 12.35 0.70 24.30
N ALA A 555 11.48 1.48 24.94
CA ALA A 555 10.66 2.47 24.24
C ALA A 555 11.48 3.69 23.79
N THR A 556 12.52 4.06 24.55
CA THR A 556 13.26 5.31 24.32
C THR A 556 14.59 5.13 23.58
N HIS A 557 15.18 3.94 23.56
CA HIS A 557 16.50 3.69 22.95
C HIS A 557 16.53 2.37 22.16
N GLY A 558 17.35 2.33 21.10
CA GLY A 558 17.68 1.13 20.35
C GLY A 558 19.01 0.53 20.82
N PHE A 559 19.08 -0.80 20.81
CA PHE A 559 20.27 -1.58 21.19
C PHE A 559 20.62 -2.53 20.05
N VAL A 560 21.91 -2.87 19.93
CA VAL A 560 22.38 -3.85 18.92
C VAL A 560 21.92 -5.25 19.33
N PRO A 561 21.27 -6.03 18.44
CA PRO A 561 20.95 -7.42 18.74
C PRO A 561 22.22 -8.26 18.81
N LEU A 562 22.22 -9.28 19.66
CA LEU A 562 23.36 -10.18 19.84
C LEU A 562 22.97 -11.62 19.49
N ARG A 563 23.87 -12.36 18.85
CA ARG A 563 23.86 -13.82 18.89
C ARG A 563 24.69 -14.26 20.09
N VAL A 564 24.16 -15.16 20.92
CA VAL A 564 24.84 -15.72 22.09
C VAL A 564 24.85 -17.24 21.99
N ASP A 565 26.04 -17.83 21.91
CA ASP A 565 26.22 -19.28 21.88
C ASP A 565 26.75 -19.76 23.24
N VAL A 566 26.07 -20.76 23.80
CA VAL A 566 26.44 -21.44 25.05
C VAL A 566 26.93 -22.84 24.70
N GLU A 567 28.20 -23.12 24.96
CA GLU A 567 28.87 -24.37 24.56
C GLU A 567 29.60 -25.01 25.73
N SER A 568 29.75 -26.34 25.72
CA SER A 568 30.57 -27.04 26.71
C SER A 568 32.05 -26.77 26.46
N LEU A 569 32.77 -26.24 27.45
CA LEU A 569 34.22 -26.17 27.39
C LEU A 569 34.79 -27.52 27.88
N LEU A 570 35.62 -28.17 27.04
CA LEU A 570 36.45 -29.29 27.47
C LEU A 570 37.76 -28.70 27.98
N GLU A 571 37.86 -28.42 29.27
CA GLU A 571 39.17 -28.22 29.89
C GLU A 571 39.76 -29.59 30.24
N GLY A 572 40.99 -29.83 29.77
CA GLY A 572 41.68 -31.10 29.91
C GLY A 572 42.01 -31.41 31.37
N GLY A 573 41.57 -32.58 31.83
CA GLY A 573 41.91 -33.16 33.13
C GLY A 573 40.77 -34.01 33.65
N GLU A 574 40.98 -35.33 33.78
CA GLU A 574 40.00 -36.25 34.38
C GLU A 574 39.71 -35.82 35.83
N GLY A 575 38.52 -35.23 36.08
CA GLY A 575 37.98 -35.09 37.44
C GLY A 575 37.22 -33.82 37.81
N GLU A 576 37.18 -32.77 36.99
CA GLU A 576 36.46 -31.52 37.35
C GLU A 576 35.27 -31.24 36.42
N GLY A 577 34.18 -30.70 36.99
CA GLY A 577 32.84 -30.67 36.39
C GLY A 577 32.75 -29.85 35.09
N LYS A 578 31.89 -30.31 34.16
CA LYS A 578 31.58 -29.61 32.90
C LYS A 578 31.11 -28.18 33.16
N THR A 579 31.90 -27.18 32.75
CA THR A 579 31.52 -25.75 32.73
C THR A 579 31.09 -25.35 31.32
N LEU A 580 29.99 -24.60 31.22
CA LEU A 580 29.51 -24.03 29.96
C LEU A 580 30.19 -22.68 29.71
N GLY A 581 30.86 -22.55 28.56
CA GLY A 581 31.38 -21.29 28.04
C GLY A 581 30.31 -20.52 27.27
N VAL A 582 30.43 -19.18 27.27
CA VAL A 582 29.53 -18.28 26.56
C VAL A 582 30.35 -17.47 25.56
N ARG A 583 29.87 -17.40 24.31
CA ARG A 583 30.41 -16.54 23.25
C ARG A 583 29.30 -15.68 22.68
N ALA A 584 29.62 -14.45 22.30
CA ALA A 584 28.63 -13.51 21.78
C ALA A 584 29.15 -12.74 20.58
N TRP A 585 28.25 -12.36 19.67
CA TRP A 585 28.54 -11.59 18.46
C TRP A 585 27.42 -10.59 18.22
N GLU A 586 27.78 -9.41 17.73
CA GLU A 586 26.78 -8.45 17.24
C GLU A 586 26.19 -8.95 15.93
N THR A 587 24.87 -8.81 15.79
CA THR A 587 24.16 -9.19 14.58
C THR A 587 23.21 -8.08 14.14
N PHE A 588 22.57 -8.25 12.99
CA PHE A 588 21.56 -7.34 12.45
C PHE A 588 20.36 -8.15 11.97
N ARG A 589 19.16 -7.59 12.09
CA ARG A 589 17.94 -8.23 11.58
C ARG A 589 18.05 -8.34 10.05
N GLY A 590 18.22 -9.56 9.54
CA GLY A 590 18.40 -9.86 8.11
C GLY A 590 19.75 -10.44 7.71
N ASN A 591 20.68 -10.65 8.66
CA ASN A 591 21.96 -11.32 8.39
C ASN A 591 21.78 -12.86 8.41
N ASP A 592 22.51 -13.59 7.56
CA ASP A 592 22.51 -15.06 7.57
C ASP A 592 22.99 -15.58 8.94
N TRP A 593 22.30 -16.58 9.50
CA TRP A 593 22.58 -17.08 10.85
C TRP A 593 24.04 -17.55 11.02
N GLY A 594 24.70 -17.99 9.94
CA GLY A 594 26.11 -18.40 9.93
C GLY A 594 27.14 -17.27 9.85
N ASN A 595 26.72 -16.01 9.64
CA ASN A 595 27.63 -14.86 9.58
C ASN A 595 27.92 -14.33 10.99
N THR A 596 29.09 -14.69 11.53
CA THR A 596 29.43 -14.39 12.93
C THR A 596 29.89 -12.96 13.20
N GLY A 597 29.97 -12.05 12.23
CA GLY A 597 30.34 -10.64 12.49
C GLY A 597 31.64 -10.48 13.31
N GLU A 598 31.78 -9.36 14.04
CA GLU A 598 32.83 -9.20 15.06
C GLU A 598 32.35 -9.74 16.42
N GLY A 599 33.20 -10.51 17.09
CA GLY A 599 32.91 -11.09 18.41
C GLY A 599 32.88 -10.04 19.51
N VAL A 600 31.86 -10.10 20.37
CA VAL A 600 31.78 -9.30 21.59
C VAL A 600 32.54 -10.02 22.69
N GLN A 601 33.41 -9.29 23.39
CA GLN A 601 34.13 -9.83 24.53
C GLN A 601 33.12 -10.22 25.63
N VAL A 602 33.11 -11.50 26.01
CA VAL A 602 32.36 -11.99 27.16
C VAL A 602 33.22 -11.84 28.40
N LEU A 603 32.75 -11.03 29.35
CA LEU A 603 33.40 -10.82 30.64
C LEU A 603 33.14 -12.03 31.56
N GLY A 604 34.01 -12.22 32.57
CA GLY A 604 33.91 -13.35 33.49
C GLY A 604 32.50 -13.53 34.08
N GLY A 605 32.03 -14.78 34.15
CA GLY A 605 30.69 -15.12 34.65
C GLY A 605 29.55 -14.99 33.62
N GLY A 606 29.85 -15.00 32.32
CA GLY A 606 28.82 -14.98 31.26
C GLY A 606 28.19 -13.60 31.05
N VAL A 607 28.92 -12.54 31.38
CA VAL A 607 28.46 -11.15 31.24
C VAL A 607 28.80 -10.63 29.85
N VAL A 608 27.80 -10.13 29.13
CA VAL A 608 27.96 -9.57 27.78
C VAL A 608 27.50 -8.12 27.80
N GLU A 609 28.35 -7.20 27.37
CA GLU A 609 27.96 -5.79 27.28
C GLU A 609 27.10 -5.52 26.04
N VAL A 610 25.97 -4.84 26.23
CA VAL A 610 25.08 -4.46 25.13
C VAL A 610 25.36 -3.02 24.71
N ARG A 611 25.49 -2.79 23.40
CA ARG A 611 25.75 -1.46 22.85
C ARG A 611 24.46 -0.73 22.51
N VAL A 612 24.38 0.52 22.93
CA VAL A 612 23.28 1.44 22.59
C VAL A 612 23.54 2.02 21.19
N VAL A 613 22.54 1.95 20.32
CA VAL A 613 22.60 2.48 18.94
C VAL A 613 22.14 3.94 18.89
N GLY A 614 21.24 4.35 19.79
CA GLY A 614 20.74 5.72 19.91
C GLY A 614 19.35 5.81 20.51
N GLY A 615 18.87 7.02 20.81
CA GLY A 615 17.49 7.27 21.24
C GLY A 615 16.50 7.06 20.09
N LYS A 616 15.38 6.35 20.33
CA LYS A 616 14.28 6.14 19.36
C LYS A 616 13.54 7.44 18.98
N GLY A 617 13.81 8.55 19.66
CA GLY A 617 13.39 9.92 19.29
C GLY A 617 14.29 10.59 18.23
N TYR A 618 15.43 10.01 17.87
CA TYR A 618 16.39 10.59 16.90
C TYR A 618 15.83 10.69 15.47
N PHE A 619 14.72 10.00 15.17
CA PHE A 619 14.00 10.14 13.90
C PHE A 619 12.79 11.10 13.97
N LEU A 620 12.52 11.73 15.12
CA LEU A 620 11.38 12.66 15.32
C LEU A 620 11.80 14.08 15.72
N GLU A 621 13.02 14.32 16.22
CA GLU A 621 13.52 15.68 16.49
C GLU A 621 14.33 16.27 15.32
N ARG A 622 13.60 16.76 14.32
CA ARG A 622 14.07 17.81 13.40
C ARG A 622 13.10 19.00 13.34
N SER A 623 12.51 19.34 14.49
CA SER A 623 11.59 20.46 14.65
C SER A 623 12.24 21.77 15.13
N SER A 624 13.57 21.86 15.16
CA SER A 624 14.28 23.15 15.30
C SER A 624 15.11 23.46 14.05
N PHE A 625 14.40 23.88 12.99
CA PHE A 625 15.05 24.46 11.81
C PHE A 625 15.75 25.76 12.20
N SER A 626 17.08 25.75 12.18
CA SER A 626 17.88 26.98 12.18
C SER A 626 18.21 27.33 10.74
N VAL A 627 17.80 28.52 10.27
CA VAL A 627 18.12 29.01 8.92
C VAL A 627 19.63 28.98 8.64
N LEU A 628 20.45 29.16 9.68
CA LEU A 628 21.91 29.08 9.59
C LEU A 628 22.45 27.66 9.31
N SER A 629 21.67 26.60 9.55
CA SER A 629 22.07 25.22 9.27
C SER A 629 22.03 24.85 7.78
N ILE A 630 21.24 25.58 6.98
CA ILE A 630 21.17 25.42 5.52
C ILE A 630 22.53 25.73 4.88
N PHE A 631 23.21 26.77 5.38
CA PHE A 631 24.51 27.21 4.87
C PHE A 631 25.67 26.28 5.24
N LYS A 632 25.48 25.34 6.17
CA LYS A 632 26.49 24.35 6.54
C LYS A 632 26.46 23.11 5.64
N ASN A 633 25.43 22.94 4.80
CA ASN A 633 25.38 21.85 3.84
C ASN A 633 26.13 22.25 2.57
N PRO A 634 27.27 21.61 2.24
CA PRO A 634 28.09 21.99 1.11
C PRO A 634 27.36 21.86 -0.23
N ILE A 635 26.39 20.94 -0.37
CA ILE A 635 25.61 20.77 -1.61
C ILE A 635 24.59 21.90 -1.80
N ILE A 636 23.95 22.34 -0.72
CA ILE A 636 22.99 23.47 -0.78
C ILE A 636 23.75 24.78 -0.99
N LEU A 637 24.90 24.95 -0.33
CA LEU A 637 25.77 26.10 -0.55
C LEU A 637 26.27 26.13 -2.01
N LEU A 638 26.69 24.99 -2.57
CA LEU A 638 27.08 24.89 -3.98
C LEU A 638 25.91 25.24 -4.90
N SER A 639 24.69 24.76 -4.59
CA SER A 639 23.49 25.04 -5.39
C SER A 639 23.08 26.51 -5.36
N LEU A 640 23.20 27.18 -4.19
CA LEU A 640 22.95 28.61 -4.05
C LEU A 640 24.01 29.46 -4.76
N VAL A 641 25.29 29.08 -4.68
CA VAL A 641 26.37 29.72 -5.43
C VAL A 641 26.18 29.51 -6.93
N SER A 642 25.79 28.31 -7.37
CA SER A 642 25.43 28.05 -8.77
C SER A 642 24.24 28.89 -9.21
N MET A 643 23.17 29.01 -8.42
CA MET A 643 22.05 29.90 -8.75
C MET A 643 22.48 31.37 -8.83
N ALA A 644 23.33 31.84 -7.91
CA ALA A 644 23.86 33.20 -7.95
C ALA A 644 24.75 33.44 -9.19
N LEU A 645 25.52 32.43 -9.61
CA LEU A 645 26.34 32.51 -10.82
C LEU A 645 25.51 32.41 -12.11
N PHE A 646 24.48 31.56 -12.17
CA PHE A 646 23.69 31.38 -13.39
C PHE A 646 22.61 32.45 -13.58
N PHE A 647 22.00 32.95 -12.49
CA PHE A 647 20.92 33.93 -12.56
C PHE A 647 21.32 35.32 -12.06
N GLY A 648 22.27 35.41 -11.13
CA GLY A 648 22.72 36.68 -10.54
C GLY A 648 23.76 37.41 -11.38
N MET A 649 24.76 36.69 -11.92
CA MET A 649 25.81 37.31 -12.76
C MET A 649 25.27 38.01 -14.01
N PRO A 650 24.32 37.44 -14.79
CA PRO A 650 23.75 38.15 -15.93
C PRO A 650 23.12 39.49 -15.52
N LYS A 651 22.41 39.51 -14.38
CA LYS A 651 21.77 40.72 -13.83
C LYS A 651 22.77 41.74 -13.27
N LEU A 652 23.90 41.27 -12.74
CA LEU A 652 25.00 42.12 -12.29
C LEU A 652 25.72 42.78 -13.47
N VAL A 653 25.97 42.03 -14.54
CA VAL A 653 26.59 42.53 -15.78
C VAL A 653 25.67 43.53 -16.50
N GLU A 654 24.36 43.31 -16.49
CA GLU A 654 23.37 44.27 -17.02
C GLU A 654 23.36 45.62 -16.28
N ASN A 655 23.72 45.62 -14.99
CA ASN A 655 23.72 46.81 -14.13
C ASN A 655 25.12 47.39 -13.86
N MET A 656 26.16 46.86 -14.50
CA MET A 656 27.51 47.42 -14.43
C MET A 656 27.59 48.72 -15.23
N ASP A 657 28.36 49.67 -14.70
CA ASP A 657 28.75 50.86 -15.45
C ASP A 657 29.48 50.46 -16.76
N PRO A 658 29.25 51.17 -17.88
CA PRO A 658 29.80 50.79 -19.18
C PRO A 658 31.32 50.61 -19.20
N GLU A 659 32.08 51.39 -18.43
CA GLU A 659 33.55 51.25 -18.37
C GLU A 659 33.97 49.97 -17.63
N MET A 660 33.31 49.65 -16.52
CA MET A 660 33.54 48.41 -15.77
C MET A 660 33.15 47.17 -16.57
N ARG A 661 32.07 47.26 -17.35
CA ARG A 661 31.60 46.17 -18.20
C ARG A 661 32.60 45.90 -19.33
N ALA A 662 33.15 46.94 -19.94
CA ALA A 662 34.18 46.80 -20.97
C ALA A 662 35.46 46.14 -20.41
N GLU A 663 35.91 46.55 -19.21
CA GLU A 663 37.07 45.93 -18.55
C GLU A 663 36.79 44.46 -18.15
N TRP A 664 35.58 44.15 -17.68
CA TRP A 664 35.17 42.78 -17.37
C TRP A 664 35.12 41.89 -18.62
N GLU A 665 34.55 42.37 -19.73
CA GLU A 665 34.50 41.64 -21.01
C GLU A 665 35.89 41.42 -21.62
N GLU A 666 36.82 42.37 -21.43
CA GLU A 666 38.21 42.22 -21.86
C GLU A 666 38.95 41.15 -21.05
N ARG A 667 38.79 41.13 -19.72
CA ARG A 667 39.36 40.08 -18.84
C ARG A 667 38.80 38.69 -19.10
N GLN A 668 37.56 38.58 -19.58
CA GLN A 668 36.96 37.28 -19.92
C GLN A 668 37.54 36.67 -21.19
N LYS A 669 38.16 37.45 -22.09
CA LYS A 669 38.83 36.93 -23.30
C LYS A 669 40.09 36.12 -22.99
N GLU A 670 40.72 36.35 -21.84
CA GLU A 670 41.95 35.68 -21.42
C GLU A 670 41.69 34.47 -20.49
N ASN A 671 40.42 34.20 -20.14
CA ASN A 671 40.06 33.18 -19.15
C ASN A 671 39.79 31.79 -19.79
N PRO A 672 40.61 30.76 -19.53
CA PRO A 672 40.51 29.45 -20.19
C PRO A 672 39.21 28.67 -19.88
N MET A 673 38.45 29.06 -18.87
CA MET A 673 37.14 28.46 -18.53
C MET A 673 36.02 28.77 -19.56
N ASN A 674 36.19 29.80 -20.40
CA ASN A 674 35.17 30.15 -21.40
C ASN A 674 35.10 29.17 -22.58
N ALA A 675 36.15 28.39 -22.84
CA ALA A 675 36.11 27.29 -23.81
C ALA A 675 35.17 26.15 -23.38
N ILE A 676 34.97 25.98 -22.07
CA ILE A 676 34.10 24.94 -21.49
C ILE A 676 32.65 25.43 -21.40
N MET A 677 32.42 26.71 -21.06
CA MET A 677 31.06 27.27 -21.00
C MET A 677 30.45 27.59 -22.36
N GLY A 678 31.25 27.86 -23.40
CA GLY A 678 30.75 28.09 -24.77
C GLY A 678 30.05 26.87 -25.39
N ALA A 679 30.35 25.66 -24.95
CA ALA A 679 29.67 24.44 -25.40
C ALA A 679 28.24 24.28 -24.82
N ALA A 680 27.93 24.99 -23.73
CA ALA A 680 26.62 24.92 -23.07
C ALA A 680 25.61 25.96 -23.59
N SER A 681 26.05 26.97 -24.37
CA SER A 681 25.21 28.06 -24.87
C SER A 681 24.80 27.93 -26.35
N GLY A 682 25.12 26.81 -27.01
CA GLY A 682 24.54 26.48 -28.32
C GLY A 682 24.95 27.41 -29.48
N GLN A 683 26.10 28.09 -29.39
CA GLN A 683 26.67 28.79 -30.55
C GLN A 683 27.59 27.85 -31.32
N ASN A 684 27.27 27.64 -32.60
CA ASN A 684 28.06 26.86 -33.56
C ASN A 684 29.50 27.39 -33.66
N ALA A 685 30.43 26.74 -32.98
CA ALA A 685 31.85 26.71 -33.32
C ALA A 685 32.43 25.40 -32.80
N ASN A 686 32.88 24.54 -33.71
CA ASN A 686 33.44 23.21 -33.42
C ASN A 686 34.81 23.35 -32.71
N PRO A 687 34.97 23.00 -31.41
CA PRO A 687 36.25 23.15 -30.73
C PRO A 687 36.86 21.79 -30.30
N MET A 688 36.33 20.65 -30.76
CA MET A 688 36.91 19.32 -30.49
C MET A 688 37.93 18.88 -31.55
N GLY A 689 38.63 19.82 -32.18
CA GLY A 689 39.69 19.49 -33.14
C GLY A 689 41.00 19.05 -32.51
N ASN A 690 41.30 19.46 -31.26
CA ASN A 690 42.66 19.34 -30.69
C ASN A 690 42.72 18.97 -29.19
N PHE A 691 41.66 18.43 -28.59
CA PHE A 691 41.74 17.99 -27.19
C PHE A 691 42.28 16.56 -27.09
N ASP A 692 43.55 16.42 -26.72
CA ASP A 692 44.18 15.12 -26.49
C ASP A 692 43.81 14.57 -25.09
N MET A 693 42.74 13.78 -25.08
CA MET A 693 42.18 13.12 -23.90
C MET A 693 43.17 12.10 -23.29
N ALA A 694 44.13 11.57 -24.06
CA ALA A 694 45.06 10.56 -23.57
C ALA A 694 46.12 11.18 -22.65
N ALA A 695 46.56 12.41 -22.92
CA ALA A 695 47.50 13.14 -22.07
C ALA A 695 46.88 13.53 -20.71
N PHE A 696 45.58 13.82 -20.67
CA PHE A 696 44.87 14.19 -19.44
C PHE A 696 44.66 13.00 -18.50
N LEU A 697 44.35 11.82 -19.05
CA LEU A 697 44.11 10.61 -18.24
C LEU A 697 45.40 9.95 -17.74
N ALA A 698 46.55 10.23 -18.36
CA ALA A 698 47.83 9.62 -17.99
C ALA A 698 48.54 10.27 -16.77
N GLY A 699 48.01 11.37 -16.21
CA GLY A 699 48.47 11.90 -14.92
C GLY A 699 49.95 12.34 -14.84
N SER A 700 50.63 12.56 -15.98
CA SER A 700 52.02 13.04 -16.00
C SER A 700 52.07 14.56 -16.08
N GLY A 701 52.18 15.23 -14.94
CA GLY A 701 52.57 16.63 -14.90
C GLY A 701 54.03 16.78 -15.32
N SER A 702 54.30 17.35 -16.50
CA SER A 702 55.64 17.80 -16.83
C SER A 702 55.85 19.23 -16.30
N LYS A 703 56.73 19.35 -15.31
CA LYS A 703 57.43 20.59 -15.00
C LYS A 703 58.06 21.14 -16.28
N ALA A 704 57.79 22.40 -16.59
CA ALA A 704 58.64 23.17 -17.48
C ALA A 704 59.92 23.53 -16.70
N GLU A 705 61.05 22.92 -17.07
CA GLU A 705 62.37 23.52 -16.90
C GLU A 705 62.65 24.42 -18.11
N GLU A 706 63.21 25.59 -17.83
CA GLU A 706 63.78 26.52 -18.81
C GLU A 706 64.90 25.83 -19.62
N GLY A 707 64.94 26.05 -20.95
CA GLY A 707 66.09 25.57 -21.73
C GLY A 707 65.96 25.63 -23.25
N ASN A 708 66.12 26.82 -23.81
CA ASN A 708 66.92 27.15 -24.99
C ASN A 708 67.09 26.11 -26.14
N GLY A 709 66.71 26.49 -27.38
CA GLY A 709 67.47 26.09 -28.57
C GLY A 709 66.74 25.37 -29.71
N LYS A 710 66.60 26.09 -30.83
CA LYS A 710 66.74 25.67 -32.25
C LYS A 710 66.47 24.19 -32.62
N GLY A 711 65.62 23.99 -33.63
CA GLY A 711 65.90 22.98 -34.66
C GLY A 711 64.70 22.30 -35.32
N LYS A 712 64.41 22.74 -36.54
CA LYS A 712 64.05 21.97 -37.75
C LYS A 712 63.59 20.50 -37.63
N ALA A 713 62.50 20.28 -38.41
CA ALA A 713 62.32 19.25 -39.43
C ALA A 713 61.53 17.96 -39.09
N ASP A 714 60.49 17.80 -39.92
CA ASP A 714 60.07 16.60 -40.65
C ASP A 714 59.74 15.31 -39.90
N GLY A 715 58.57 14.76 -40.24
CA GLY A 715 58.48 13.33 -40.50
C GLY A 715 57.20 12.63 -40.09
N LYS A 716 56.19 12.70 -40.96
CA LYS A 716 55.39 11.56 -41.46
C LYS A 716 55.07 10.38 -40.49
N LYS A 717 53.75 10.16 -40.44
CA LYS A 717 53.00 8.91 -40.73
C LYS A 717 52.79 7.88 -39.63
N LYS A 718 51.48 7.59 -39.49
CA LYS A 718 50.81 6.27 -39.32
C LYS A 718 51.15 5.54 -38.02
N ARG A 719 50.16 5.25 -37.18
CA ARG A 719 48.99 4.43 -37.51
C ARG A 719 47.82 4.79 -36.62
#